data_AF-A0A2M9HN05-F1
#
_entry.id   AF-A0A2M9HN05-F1
#
_cell.length_a   1.000
_cell.length_b   1.000
_cell.length_c   1.000
_cell.angle_alpha   90.00
_cell.angle_beta   90.00
_cell.angle_gamma   90.00
#
_symmetry.space_group_name_H-M   'P 1'
#
loop_
_entity.id
_entity.type
_entity.pdbx_description
1 polymer ?
#
loop_
_entity_poly.entity_id
_entity_poly.type
_entity_poly.pdbx_seq_one_letter_code
_entity_poly.pdbx_strand_id
1 'polypeptide(L)'
;MAPAAFAAPALTVSAWPGLADVTALDNTDEFGAGQATGEHTDGNLSGLVYEPGANGAEGTLWAADNDLNPTLGITGPKGPGSINKFVYKDGKWQQDPSDGWTFTKDGQTKGGKQLHFKDGKGGVDSEGITLIPGANGTLDASKGVFVGAERDNENKKVPRPSILQYDVTAAATDTNGDGAQDLTATHEWDLQSALTQFGVQLEKGDDANLGVEGVAFIPDSALLANKFQSNLDPNNVHAYNPDGTANDFGGLFFAALEKTGGVYAFALATVDGQDVAYPVAKTDLPAAATNAGYSGPRDLFWDSEHNQLIAEGDNDLNTGAKIGTYEFKNGTLELTKLTATPAEIAGQNSEGYAVTPDAEATKIVDGKAYKPVFWSDDGVTNGHSLREGWLETAKPASTKTTINLLNTNDFHGRIDKNLTVPFAATVEQLKAEYPNSSLLLGAGDLIGASLFNSSVQKDQPTIDVLNALDLKASSVGNHEFDQGYDDLVNRVIGKDGERNAKWDYLGANVYKKGTKTPVLQEYSIQDVDGVKVGVIGAVTQETPTLVAPDGVKNLDFGDPVEAVNRVAKQLTDGDESNGEADVLVAEYHEGAPEAEDESTGKPTLDEQKAASPVFKHIVDDTDPSVSAIFTGHTHMRYSYTDPNKNDRPIIQTGSYAANVGQVVLDYDKTTGKVTYEKTGTVAVDTSKSDDELAATGDDTVKQVKSIVDAAVAKGTEEGNKKVGAVSADITTAFKDGKRDDRGSESTLGNLVADSLLSSLSSADRGGAEIGVVNPGGLRAELCKTGDNASCPLAADGSITYAQANAVLPFLNNLWTTTLTGAQFKEALEQQWQTTTDGTTPSRPYLQLGLSHNVSYTYDSNAEQGHHITSVTVNGKPLDLKKNYRIGSFSFLLQGGDNFRVFAQGTDTRDSGLVDRDAWIDYLGKNNPVSPRYDRRAVAVTGIPTGSLKAGETFTLNFSKLTLTSLGVPAETQLTATINGKAAGEAAVANGDTAVLKVTVPADAKAGDATLTVVGATDKTTVTLPLTITTGSANGGSQQPGQQPNQQTGKNNGNKTAVKAQAKRTADTGAAIAPIAVAALLLAAGGTVLAVKRRNAANK
;
A
#
# COMPACT_ATOMS: atom_id res chain seq x y z
N MET A 1 18.61 31.66 74.42
CA MET A 1 17.79 30.60 73.81
C MET A 1 18.65 29.95 72.74
N ALA A 2 19.03 28.69 72.93
CA ALA A 2 19.68 27.92 71.87
C ALA A 2 18.65 27.66 70.74
N PRO A 3 19.03 27.70 69.46
CA PRO A 3 18.10 27.37 68.38
C PRO A 3 17.70 25.90 68.50
N ALA A 4 16.41 25.61 68.38
CA ALA A 4 15.92 24.25 68.26
C ALA A 4 16.50 23.64 66.99
N ALA A 5 17.21 22.52 67.12
CA ALA A 5 17.68 21.73 65.99
C ALA A 5 16.45 21.22 65.23
N PHE A 6 16.29 21.64 63.98
CA PHE A 6 15.38 20.98 63.05
C PHE A 6 15.91 19.55 62.86
N ALA A 7 15.11 18.54 63.23
CA ALA A 7 15.42 17.16 62.91
C ALA A 7 15.46 17.03 61.39
N ALA A 8 16.56 16.48 60.85
CA ALA A 8 16.65 16.15 59.44
C ALA A 8 15.49 15.21 59.05
N PRO A 9 14.90 15.35 57.85
CA PRO A 9 13.87 14.43 57.38
C PRO A 9 14.41 12.99 57.36
N ALA A 10 13.58 12.03 57.77
CA ALA A 10 13.95 10.63 57.79
C ALA A 10 14.05 10.08 56.35
N LEU A 11 15.12 9.34 56.04
CA LEU A 11 15.21 8.51 54.83
C LEU A 11 14.32 7.28 55.02
N THR A 12 13.29 7.13 54.19
CA THR A 12 12.41 5.95 54.22
C THR A 12 12.83 4.93 53.16
N VAL A 13 12.78 3.64 53.51
CA VAL A 13 13.05 2.56 52.57
C VAL A 13 11.80 2.30 51.73
N SER A 14 11.91 2.52 50.42
CA SER A 14 10.85 2.25 49.45
C SER A 14 10.81 0.76 49.11
N ALA A 15 9.66 0.24 48.72
CA ALA A 15 9.56 -1.13 48.20
C ALA A 15 10.30 -1.26 46.87
N TRP A 16 10.77 -2.48 46.57
CA TRP A 16 11.34 -2.82 45.26
C TRP A 16 10.33 -2.48 44.14
N PRO A 17 10.70 -1.61 43.18
CA PRO A 17 9.79 -1.20 42.11
C PRO A 17 9.66 -2.24 40.99
N GLY A 18 10.49 -3.28 41.00
CA GLY A 18 10.51 -4.31 39.98
C GLY A 18 9.67 -5.55 40.30
N LEU A 19 9.88 -6.63 39.53
CA LEU A 19 9.22 -7.91 39.82
C LEU A 19 9.87 -8.59 41.02
N ALA A 20 9.10 -9.41 41.72
CA ALA A 20 9.60 -10.24 42.81
C ALA A 20 10.42 -11.45 42.33
N ASP A 21 10.34 -11.75 41.03
CA ASP A 21 11.03 -12.85 40.35
C ASP A 21 12.53 -12.56 40.25
N VAL A 22 13.35 -13.45 40.84
CA VAL A 22 14.81 -13.44 40.79
C VAL A 22 15.26 -14.85 40.41
N THR A 23 16.24 -14.96 39.54
CA THR A 23 16.71 -16.25 39.00
C THR A 23 18.24 -16.32 39.08
N ALA A 24 18.78 -17.42 39.57
CA ALA A 24 20.22 -17.68 39.49
C ALA A 24 20.65 -17.88 38.03
N LEU A 25 21.74 -17.23 37.62
CA LEU A 25 22.20 -17.21 36.23
C LEU A 25 23.23 -18.30 35.92
N ASP A 26 23.97 -18.72 36.93
CA ASP A 26 25.00 -19.73 36.86
C ASP A 26 24.49 -21.08 37.33
N ASN A 27 25.08 -22.16 36.82
CA ASN A 27 24.81 -23.48 37.36
C ASN A 27 25.33 -23.54 38.80
N THR A 28 24.70 -24.39 39.62
CA THR A 28 25.20 -24.68 40.96
C THR A 28 26.68 -25.07 40.86
N ASP A 29 27.53 -24.30 41.54
CA ASP A 29 28.97 -24.49 41.66
C ASP A 29 29.76 -24.27 40.37
N GLU A 30 29.20 -23.56 39.40
CA GLU A 30 29.88 -23.22 38.15
C GLU A 30 31.20 -22.48 38.40
N PHE A 31 31.17 -21.56 39.37
CA PHE A 31 32.35 -20.87 39.91
C PHE A 31 32.84 -21.51 41.22
N GLY A 32 32.68 -22.83 41.36
CA GLY A 32 33.27 -23.66 42.43
C GLY A 32 32.73 -23.52 43.85
N ALA A 33 31.54 -22.94 43.98
CA ALA A 33 30.75 -22.71 45.19
C ALA A 33 30.32 -23.95 46.05
N GLY A 34 30.44 -25.19 45.58
CA GLY A 34 29.58 -26.30 46.05
C GLY A 34 29.89 -27.06 47.31
N GLN A 35 31.00 -26.77 47.97
CA GLN A 35 31.55 -27.70 48.96
C GLN A 35 32.06 -27.04 50.25
N ALA A 36 31.93 -25.73 50.46
CA ALA A 36 32.60 -25.08 51.58
C ALA A 36 31.68 -24.28 52.51
N THR A 37 31.82 -24.52 53.81
CA THR A 37 31.30 -23.67 54.89
C THR A 37 32.38 -22.67 55.35
N GLY A 38 33.15 -22.07 54.43
CA GLY A 38 34.33 -21.25 54.74
C GLY A 38 34.55 -20.08 53.79
N GLU A 39 35.24 -19.06 54.28
CA GLU A 39 35.39 -17.68 53.73
C GLU A 39 36.16 -17.56 52.39
N HIS A 40 36.61 -18.65 51.77
CA HIS A 40 37.56 -18.61 50.63
C HIS A 40 37.22 -19.66 49.56
N THR A 41 36.31 -19.30 48.65
CA THR A 41 35.90 -20.10 47.46
C THR A 41 35.90 -19.20 46.23
N ASP A 42 36.16 -19.78 45.05
CA ASP A 42 36.24 -19.15 43.71
C ASP A 42 34.90 -18.57 43.19
N GLY A 43 33.95 -18.32 44.08
CA GLY A 43 32.62 -17.78 43.80
C GLY A 43 32.30 -16.50 44.57
N ASN A 44 33.31 -15.82 45.11
CA ASN A 44 33.19 -14.51 45.77
C ASN A 44 33.27 -13.39 44.72
N LEU A 45 32.17 -13.23 43.97
CA LEU A 45 32.08 -12.19 42.96
C LEU A 45 31.69 -10.85 43.61
N SER A 46 32.60 -9.89 43.52
CA SER A 46 32.41 -8.52 43.98
C SER A 46 32.33 -7.57 42.79
N GLY A 47 31.54 -6.51 42.89
CA GLY A 47 31.36 -5.52 41.84
C GLY A 47 30.73 -6.05 40.54
N LEU A 48 29.76 -5.33 39.99
CA LEU A 48 29.21 -5.66 38.66
C LEU A 48 29.08 -4.43 37.78
N VAL A 49 29.42 -4.59 36.50
CA VAL A 49 29.12 -3.59 35.48
C VAL A 49 28.62 -4.25 34.20
N TYR A 50 27.51 -3.72 33.69
CA TYR A 50 26.92 -4.16 32.43
C TYR A 50 27.44 -3.31 31.27
N GLU A 51 27.92 -3.97 30.23
CA GLU A 51 28.26 -3.38 28.94
C GLU A 51 27.14 -3.71 27.92
N PRO A 52 26.39 -2.70 27.44
CA PRO A 52 25.36 -2.89 26.42
C PRO A 52 25.93 -3.45 25.12
N GLY A 53 25.16 -4.31 24.43
CA GLY A 53 25.54 -4.83 23.12
C GLY A 53 25.35 -3.79 22.01
N ALA A 54 26.23 -3.82 20.98
CA ALA A 54 26.08 -2.97 19.80
C ALA A 54 25.31 -3.67 18.67
N ASN A 55 24.54 -2.91 17.89
CA ASN A 55 23.87 -3.38 16.67
C ASN A 55 22.95 -4.60 16.85
N GLY A 56 22.26 -4.68 17.99
CA GLY A 56 21.38 -5.81 18.31
C GLY A 56 22.10 -7.08 18.77
N ALA A 57 23.40 -7.00 19.05
CA ALA A 57 24.12 -8.04 19.79
C ALA A 57 23.70 -8.02 21.28
N GLU A 58 23.88 -9.16 21.93
CA GLU A 58 23.64 -9.32 23.37
C GLU A 58 24.78 -8.64 24.16
N GLY A 59 24.48 -8.09 25.35
CA GLY A 59 25.47 -7.39 26.18
C GLY A 59 26.45 -8.31 26.89
N THR A 60 27.41 -7.70 27.58
CA THR A 60 28.46 -8.37 28.38
C THR A 60 28.33 -7.95 29.83
N LEU A 61 28.38 -8.90 30.76
CA LEU A 61 28.46 -8.61 32.19
C LEU A 61 29.92 -8.80 32.64
N TRP A 62 30.48 -7.79 33.27
CA TRP A 62 31.82 -7.82 33.85
C TRP A 62 31.69 -7.86 35.36
N ALA A 63 32.48 -8.70 36.01
CA ALA A 63 32.54 -8.79 37.47
C ALA A 63 33.99 -8.72 37.94
N ALA A 64 34.21 -8.11 39.10
CA ALA A 64 35.40 -8.39 39.86
C ALA A 64 35.15 -9.64 40.74
N ASP A 65 36.23 -10.18 41.28
CA ASP A 65 36.22 -11.39 42.08
C ASP A 65 37.38 -11.29 43.03
N ASN A 66 37.10 -11.17 44.32
CA ASN A 66 38.14 -10.88 45.31
C ASN A 66 39.01 -12.10 45.65
N ASP A 67 38.69 -13.30 45.14
CA ASP A 67 39.33 -14.56 45.55
C ASP A 67 39.33 -15.63 44.43
N LEU A 68 39.93 -15.31 43.27
CA LEU A 68 40.10 -16.32 42.21
C LEU A 68 41.18 -17.33 42.60
N ASN A 69 40.75 -18.51 43.03
CA ASN A 69 41.64 -19.62 43.34
C ASN A 69 41.77 -20.63 42.17
N PRO A 70 42.91 -20.63 41.45
CA PRO A 70 43.14 -21.47 40.28
C PRO A 70 43.40 -22.96 40.62
N THR A 71 43.57 -23.30 41.90
CA THR A 71 44.02 -24.64 42.35
C THR A 71 42.94 -25.58 42.90
N LEU A 72 41.67 -25.18 42.89
CA LEU A 72 40.49 -25.96 43.34
C LEU A 72 40.63 -26.67 44.70
N GLY A 73 40.16 -25.98 45.74
CA GLY A 73 39.94 -26.51 47.08
C GLY A 73 39.84 -25.38 48.10
N ILE A 74 39.22 -25.63 49.26
CA ILE A 74 39.28 -24.69 50.39
C ILE A 74 40.75 -24.50 50.76
N THR A 75 41.36 -23.40 50.32
CA THR A 75 42.71 -23.02 50.74
C THR A 75 42.59 -22.05 51.90
N GLY A 76 43.41 -22.24 52.95
CA GLY A 76 43.43 -21.31 54.08
C GLY A 76 43.76 -19.84 53.71
N PRO A 77 44.50 -19.55 52.63
CA PRO A 77 44.65 -18.19 52.10
C PRO A 77 43.72 -17.90 50.90
N LYS A 78 43.09 -16.71 50.86
CA LYS A 78 42.59 -16.07 49.62
C LYS A 78 43.65 -16.12 48.50
N GLY A 79 43.25 -16.48 47.29
CA GLY A 79 43.97 -16.29 46.05
C GLY A 79 44.02 -14.83 45.58
N PRO A 80 44.67 -14.54 44.45
CA PRO A 80 44.60 -13.23 43.82
C PRO A 80 43.19 -12.96 43.30
N GLY A 81 42.72 -11.71 43.36
CA GLY A 81 41.46 -11.35 42.72
C GLY A 81 41.53 -11.42 41.20
N SER A 82 40.38 -11.33 40.54
CA SER A 82 40.24 -11.48 39.10
C SER A 82 39.22 -10.54 38.47
N ILE A 83 39.28 -10.40 37.14
CA ILE A 83 38.15 -9.91 36.34
C ILE A 83 37.51 -11.10 35.66
N ASN A 84 36.19 -11.20 35.78
CA ASN A 84 35.35 -12.13 35.05
C ASN A 84 34.58 -11.43 33.93
N LYS A 85 34.34 -12.17 32.84
CA LYS A 85 33.60 -11.70 31.68
C LYS A 85 32.56 -12.74 31.31
N PHE A 86 31.29 -12.35 31.39
CA PHE A 86 30.15 -13.19 31.05
C PHE A 86 29.49 -12.69 29.78
N VAL A 87 29.11 -13.62 28.93
CA VAL A 87 28.38 -13.34 27.68
C VAL A 87 27.06 -14.10 27.69
N TYR A 88 26.01 -13.46 27.22
CA TYR A 88 24.76 -14.15 26.94
C TYR A 88 24.94 -14.92 25.62
N LYS A 89 24.60 -16.21 25.63
CA LYS A 89 24.67 -17.07 24.44
C LYS A 89 23.81 -18.30 24.64
N ASP A 90 23.09 -18.71 23.58
CA ASP A 90 22.21 -19.88 23.60
C ASP A 90 21.12 -19.80 24.68
N GLY A 91 20.65 -18.58 24.99
CA GLY A 91 19.57 -18.33 25.96
C GLY A 91 19.99 -18.37 27.43
N LYS A 92 21.30 -18.34 27.73
CA LYS A 92 21.83 -18.31 29.09
C LYS A 92 23.09 -17.46 29.19
N TRP A 93 23.33 -16.90 30.38
CA TRP A 93 24.61 -16.32 30.73
C TRP A 93 25.63 -17.43 30.97
N GLN A 94 26.86 -17.22 30.50
CA GLN A 94 27.99 -18.12 30.79
C GLN A 94 29.30 -17.33 30.69
N GLN A 95 30.35 -17.83 31.33
CA GLN A 95 31.69 -17.25 31.18
C GLN A 95 32.09 -17.22 29.70
N ASP A 96 32.69 -16.12 29.25
CA ASP A 96 33.21 -15.99 27.88
C ASP A 96 34.23 -17.11 27.61
N PRO A 97 33.97 -18.05 26.69
CA PRO A 97 34.89 -19.14 26.41
C PRO A 97 36.06 -18.70 25.51
N SER A 98 36.05 -17.47 25.01
CA SER A 98 37.06 -16.94 24.11
C SER A 98 38.19 -16.22 24.86
N ASP A 99 39.30 -15.98 24.16
CA ASP A 99 40.40 -15.09 24.58
C ASP A 99 40.92 -15.34 26.02
N GLY A 100 40.79 -16.59 26.46
CA GLY A 100 41.28 -17.12 27.72
C GLY A 100 40.58 -16.58 28.97
N TRP A 101 39.37 -16.08 28.83
CA TRP A 101 38.45 -15.81 29.94
C TRP A 101 37.96 -17.07 30.66
N THR A 102 38.26 -18.25 30.10
CA THR A 102 38.08 -19.55 30.74
C THR A 102 39.35 -20.38 30.71
N PHE A 103 39.51 -21.25 31.71
CA PHE A 103 40.53 -22.28 31.76
C PHE A 103 39.96 -23.59 32.32
N THR A 104 40.69 -24.71 32.16
CA THR A 104 40.26 -26.02 32.67
C THR A 104 41.25 -26.56 33.69
N LYS A 105 40.76 -26.86 34.90
CA LYS A 105 41.53 -27.49 35.96
C LYS A 105 40.74 -28.68 36.52
N ASP A 106 41.37 -29.84 36.63
CA ASP A 106 40.76 -31.07 37.18
C ASP A 106 39.39 -31.45 36.57
N GLY A 107 39.17 -31.12 35.29
CA GLY A 107 37.94 -31.40 34.57
C GLY A 107 36.80 -30.42 34.82
N GLN A 108 37.04 -29.35 35.58
CA GLN A 108 36.12 -28.22 35.75
C GLN A 108 36.58 -27.03 34.91
N THR A 109 35.64 -26.38 34.23
CA THR A 109 35.87 -25.08 33.59
C THR A 109 35.80 -24.00 34.65
N LYS A 110 36.75 -23.09 34.63
CA LYS A 110 36.85 -21.94 35.52
C LYS A 110 36.89 -20.67 34.69
N GLY A 111 36.45 -19.58 35.29
CA GLY A 111 36.39 -18.27 34.67
C GLY A 111 37.39 -17.30 35.27
N GLY A 112 37.76 -16.29 34.48
CA GLY A 112 38.41 -15.09 34.98
C GLY A 112 39.89 -15.00 34.65
N LYS A 113 40.41 -13.78 34.76
CA LYS A 113 41.83 -13.47 34.61
C LYS A 113 42.34 -12.84 35.90
N GLN A 114 43.37 -13.45 36.48
CA GLN A 114 44.00 -13.01 37.74
C GLN A 114 44.61 -11.62 37.59
N LEU A 115 44.54 -10.84 38.67
CA LEU A 115 44.98 -9.46 38.69
C LEU A 115 46.27 -9.29 39.50
N HIS A 116 47.19 -8.52 38.91
CA HIS A 116 48.39 -8.01 39.56
C HIS A 116 48.43 -6.49 39.52
N PHE A 117 49.02 -5.90 40.56
CA PHE A 117 49.29 -4.47 40.61
C PHE A 117 50.28 -4.03 39.51
N LYS A 118 50.45 -2.71 39.33
CA LYS A 118 51.26 -2.14 38.24
C LYS A 118 52.72 -2.57 38.25
N ASP A 119 53.26 -2.92 39.43
CA ASP A 119 54.62 -3.44 39.57
C ASP A 119 54.77 -4.93 39.21
N GLY A 120 53.67 -5.58 38.77
CA GLY A 120 53.60 -6.98 38.35
C GLY A 120 53.67 -7.97 39.50
N LYS A 121 53.32 -7.55 40.72
CA LYS A 121 53.40 -8.35 41.95
C LYS A 121 52.12 -8.25 42.77
N GLY A 122 51.94 -9.20 43.69
CA GLY A 122 50.83 -9.23 44.64
C GLY A 122 49.53 -9.73 44.01
N GLY A 123 48.60 -10.15 44.86
CA GLY A 123 47.25 -10.51 44.47
C GLY A 123 46.31 -9.36 44.81
N VAL A 124 45.56 -8.85 43.85
CA VAL A 124 44.67 -7.70 44.09
C VAL A 124 43.44 -8.17 44.86
N ASP A 125 43.11 -7.57 46.01
CA ASP A 125 41.79 -7.72 46.65
C ASP A 125 40.83 -6.78 45.91
N SER A 126 40.29 -7.26 44.80
CA SER A 126 39.47 -6.49 43.86
C SER A 126 38.01 -6.49 44.28
N GLU A 127 37.39 -5.31 44.32
CA GLU A 127 35.99 -5.14 44.73
C GLU A 127 35.17 -4.49 43.62
N GLY A 128 35.17 -3.17 43.51
CA GLY A 128 34.37 -2.46 42.51
C GLY A 128 34.93 -2.61 41.10
N ILE A 129 34.04 -2.60 40.10
CA ILE A 129 34.42 -2.61 38.68
C ILE A 129 33.66 -1.54 37.90
N THR A 130 34.35 -0.80 37.03
CA THR A 130 33.69 0.19 36.17
C THR A 130 34.35 0.29 34.79
N LEU A 131 33.57 0.79 33.83
CA LEU A 131 33.95 0.97 32.44
C LEU A 131 33.83 2.44 32.07
N ILE A 132 34.63 2.87 31.09
CA ILE A 132 34.40 4.16 30.42
C ILE A 132 33.63 3.88 29.12
N PRO A 133 32.38 4.35 29.01
CA PRO A 133 31.59 4.12 27.81
C PRO A 133 32.17 4.89 26.61
N GLY A 134 32.28 4.20 25.47
CA GLY A 134 32.59 4.75 24.17
C GLY A 134 31.40 5.47 23.53
N ALA A 135 31.58 6.00 22.32
CA ALA A 135 30.57 6.82 21.62
C ALA A 135 29.24 6.10 21.33
N ASN A 136 29.25 4.76 21.34
CA ASN A 136 28.12 3.86 21.10
C ASN A 136 27.64 3.14 22.38
N GLY A 137 28.12 3.54 23.55
CA GLY A 137 27.75 2.92 24.85
C GLY A 137 28.50 1.62 25.19
N THR A 138 29.27 1.03 24.28
CA THR A 138 30.15 -0.13 24.57
C THR A 138 31.44 0.33 25.25
N LEU A 139 32.23 -0.60 25.80
CA LEU A 139 33.54 -0.29 26.36
C LEU A 139 34.43 0.42 25.32
N ASP A 140 35.00 1.56 25.69
CA ASP A 140 36.16 2.09 24.97
C ASP A 140 37.36 1.23 25.31
N ALA A 141 37.59 0.17 24.53
CA ALA A 141 38.66 -0.79 24.78
C ALA A 141 40.05 -0.13 24.84
N SER A 142 40.24 1.05 24.23
CA SER A 142 41.48 1.80 24.35
C SER A 142 41.73 2.39 25.74
N LYS A 143 40.67 2.50 26.55
CA LYS A 143 40.71 2.97 27.95
C LYS A 143 40.67 1.83 28.96
N GLY A 144 40.42 0.59 28.56
CA GLY A 144 40.48 -0.58 29.45
C GLY A 144 39.39 -0.62 30.54
N VAL A 145 39.54 -1.57 31.46
CA VAL A 145 38.61 -1.82 32.59
C VAL A 145 39.24 -1.32 33.88
N PHE A 146 38.44 -0.71 34.76
CA PHE A 146 38.90 -0.14 36.01
C PHE A 146 38.38 -0.95 37.20
N VAL A 147 39.28 -1.26 38.14
CA VAL A 147 38.99 -2.07 39.33
C VAL A 147 39.38 -1.28 40.58
N GLY A 148 38.46 -1.20 41.53
CA GLY A 148 38.73 -0.74 42.88
C GLY A 148 39.38 -1.87 43.69
N ALA A 149 40.40 -1.55 44.47
CA ALA A 149 41.06 -2.54 45.32
C ALA A 149 41.32 -2.00 46.71
N GLU A 150 41.25 -2.85 47.72
CA GLU A 150 41.50 -2.48 49.11
C GLU A 150 42.99 -2.60 49.48
N ARG A 151 43.59 -3.72 49.08
CA ARG A 151 44.89 -4.18 49.56
C ARG A 151 45.48 -5.26 48.65
N ASP A 152 46.67 -5.70 49.01
CA ASP A 152 47.31 -6.89 48.46
C ASP A 152 46.94 -8.14 49.29
N ASN A 153 46.31 -9.13 48.66
CA ASN A 153 45.94 -10.41 49.25
C ASN A 153 47.14 -11.25 49.70
N GLU A 154 48.34 -11.00 49.18
CA GLU A 154 49.58 -11.58 49.68
C GLU A 154 50.12 -10.85 50.93
N ASN A 155 49.64 -9.63 51.20
CA ASN A 155 50.04 -8.78 52.31
C ASN A 155 48.83 -8.11 53.02
N LYS A 156 47.88 -8.95 53.46
CA LYS A 156 46.53 -8.59 53.96
C LYS A 156 46.43 -7.58 55.10
N LYS A 157 47.55 -7.20 55.74
CA LYS A 157 47.58 -6.28 56.88
C LYS A 157 48.15 -4.90 56.53
N VAL A 158 48.42 -4.64 55.25
CA VAL A 158 48.87 -3.34 54.76
C VAL A 158 47.83 -2.82 53.75
N PRO A 159 47.23 -1.65 54.00
CA PRO A 159 46.29 -1.05 53.06
C PRO A 159 47.02 -0.66 51.76
N ARG A 160 46.37 -0.89 50.62
CA ARG A 160 46.80 -0.43 49.30
C ARG A 160 45.56 0.01 48.49
N PRO A 161 44.76 0.96 49.03
CA PRO A 161 43.51 1.36 48.39
C PRO A 161 43.82 1.95 47.02
N SER A 162 43.33 1.32 45.96
CA SER A 162 43.75 1.67 44.60
C SER A 162 42.56 1.70 43.65
N ILE A 163 42.68 2.54 42.62
CA ILE A 163 41.97 2.32 41.34
C ILE A 163 43.02 1.82 40.35
N LEU A 164 42.75 0.68 39.72
CA LEU A 164 43.66 -0.03 38.84
C LEU A 164 43.06 -0.09 37.44
N GLN A 165 43.85 0.17 36.40
CA GLN A 165 43.41 0.07 35.01
C GLN A 165 44.04 -1.13 34.32
N TYR A 166 43.21 -1.97 33.70
CA TYR A 166 43.65 -3.16 32.98
C TYR A 166 43.33 -3.08 31.49
N ASP A 167 44.31 -3.41 30.65
CA ASP A 167 44.09 -3.70 29.24
C ASP A 167 43.57 -5.13 29.09
N VAL A 168 42.25 -5.27 29.03
CA VAL A 168 41.57 -6.57 28.88
C VAL A 168 41.69 -7.17 27.48
N THR A 169 42.28 -6.44 26.52
CA THR A 169 42.59 -6.92 25.16
C THR A 169 44.00 -7.48 25.05
N ALA A 170 44.84 -7.31 26.08
CA ALA A 170 46.21 -7.79 26.08
C ALA A 170 46.27 -9.32 25.89
N ALA A 171 47.27 -9.76 25.12
CA ALA A 171 47.51 -11.18 24.89
C ALA A 171 47.76 -11.87 26.23
N ALA A 172 46.89 -12.81 26.56
CA ALA A 172 46.85 -13.35 27.90
C ALA A 172 47.90 -14.44 28.12
N THR A 173 48.52 -14.43 29.29
CA THR A 173 49.62 -15.33 29.67
C THR A 173 49.41 -15.84 31.07
N ASP A 174 49.63 -17.14 31.27
CA ASP A 174 49.76 -17.76 32.59
C ASP A 174 51.24 -17.64 33.02
N THR A 175 51.55 -16.59 33.75
CA THR A 175 52.92 -16.22 34.15
C THR A 175 53.41 -17.02 35.36
N ASN A 176 52.49 -17.52 36.19
CA ASN A 176 52.80 -18.24 37.42
C ASN A 176 52.64 -19.78 37.29
N GLY A 177 52.05 -20.26 36.18
CA GLY A 177 51.86 -21.67 35.82
C GLY A 177 50.70 -22.37 36.53
N ASP A 178 49.74 -21.63 37.09
CA ASP A 178 48.62 -22.17 37.86
C ASP A 178 47.42 -22.60 36.99
N GLY A 179 47.39 -22.15 35.74
CA GLY A 179 46.36 -22.42 34.72
C GLY A 179 45.42 -21.25 34.44
N ALA A 180 45.36 -20.24 35.32
CA ALA A 180 44.66 -19.00 35.08
C ALA A 180 45.54 -18.03 34.28
N GLN A 181 44.93 -17.08 33.60
CA GLN A 181 45.67 -16.06 32.85
C GLN A 181 45.80 -14.80 33.69
N ASP A 182 46.96 -14.17 33.62
CA ASP A 182 47.27 -12.97 34.40
C ASP A 182 47.05 -11.69 33.59
N LEU A 183 46.59 -10.65 34.29
CA LEU A 183 46.56 -9.26 33.85
C LEU A 183 47.35 -8.41 34.85
N THR A 184 48.33 -7.66 34.34
CA THR A 184 49.06 -6.65 35.12
C THR A 184 48.45 -5.28 34.86
N ALA A 185 48.20 -4.52 35.93
CA ALA A 185 47.64 -3.18 35.79
C ALA A 185 48.57 -2.28 34.95
N THR A 186 47.99 -1.60 33.97
CA THR A 186 48.69 -0.59 33.16
C THR A 186 48.92 0.69 33.96
N HIS A 187 47.98 1.02 34.85
CA HIS A 187 48.03 2.15 35.76
C HIS A 187 47.52 1.76 37.15
N GLU A 188 48.06 2.42 38.17
CA GLU A 188 47.70 2.23 39.57
C GLU A 188 47.66 3.58 40.27
N TRP A 189 46.47 4.04 40.64
CA TRP A 189 46.30 5.25 41.42
C TRP A 189 46.06 4.88 42.89
N ASP A 190 47.13 4.92 43.68
CA ASP A 190 47.06 4.74 45.14
C ASP A 190 46.31 5.91 45.77
N LEU A 191 45.19 5.61 46.43
CA LEU A 191 44.28 6.56 47.03
C LEU A 191 44.67 6.98 48.45
N GLN A 192 45.63 6.32 49.11
CA GLN A 192 45.95 6.56 50.52
C GLN A 192 46.29 8.04 50.79
N SER A 193 47.11 8.64 49.92
CA SER A 193 47.51 10.05 50.04
C SER A 193 46.35 11.01 49.76
N ALA A 194 45.45 10.65 48.85
CA ALA A 194 44.29 11.45 48.49
C ALA A 194 43.21 11.40 49.61
N LEU A 195 42.95 10.22 50.16
CA LEU A 195 42.03 9.99 51.29
C LEU A 195 42.46 10.76 52.55
N THR A 196 43.76 10.87 52.79
CA THR A 196 44.30 11.64 53.94
C THR A 196 43.92 13.12 53.86
N GLN A 197 43.75 13.67 52.65
CA GLN A 197 43.31 15.07 52.48
C GLN A 197 41.84 15.28 52.86
N PHE A 198 41.02 14.22 52.81
CA PHE A 198 39.67 14.21 53.37
C PHE A 198 39.63 13.89 54.87
N GLY A 199 40.79 13.70 55.51
CA GLY A 199 40.91 13.32 56.91
C GLY A 199 40.70 11.83 57.17
N VAL A 200 40.82 10.98 56.14
CA VAL A 200 40.65 9.53 56.24
C VAL A 200 42.00 8.84 56.12
N GLN A 201 42.32 7.96 57.08
CA GLN A 201 43.56 7.20 57.11
C GLN A 201 43.23 5.73 57.33
N LEU A 202 43.61 4.85 56.40
CA LEU A 202 43.58 3.40 56.61
C LEU A 202 44.86 2.98 57.33
N GLU A 203 44.73 2.38 58.51
CA GLU A 203 45.87 1.88 59.28
C GLU A 203 46.28 0.47 58.83
N LYS A 204 47.46 0.03 59.27
CA LYS A 204 47.82 -1.39 59.17
C LYS A 204 46.94 -2.22 60.10
N GLY A 205 46.83 -3.51 59.81
CA GLY A 205 46.03 -4.44 60.61
C GLY A 205 44.70 -4.74 59.93
N ASP A 206 43.61 -4.63 60.69
CA ASP A 206 42.27 -4.96 60.19
C ASP A 206 41.71 -3.86 59.29
N ASP A 207 42.15 -2.61 59.48
CA ASP A 207 41.85 -1.46 58.61
C ASP A 207 42.28 -1.64 57.14
N ALA A 208 43.15 -2.61 56.85
CA ALA A 208 43.58 -2.89 55.48
C ALA A 208 42.46 -3.50 54.62
N ASN A 209 41.41 -4.05 55.25
CA ASN A 209 40.22 -4.62 54.61
C ASN A 209 39.00 -3.69 54.72
N LEU A 210 39.22 -2.38 54.90
CA LEU A 210 38.12 -1.41 55.00
C LEU A 210 38.27 -0.33 53.91
N GLY A 211 38.78 -0.77 52.76
CA GLY A 211 39.25 0.01 51.62
C GLY A 211 38.14 0.30 50.61
N VAL A 212 38.48 0.22 49.33
CA VAL A 212 37.57 0.54 48.22
C VAL A 212 36.68 -0.65 47.94
N GLU A 213 35.38 -0.44 48.03
CA GLU A 213 34.34 -1.46 47.82
C GLU A 213 33.70 -1.34 46.44
N GLY A 214 33.39 -0.12 46.03
CA GLY A 214 32.73 0.17 44.76
C GLY A 214 33.45 1.26 44.01
N VAL A 215 33.41 1.21 42.68
CA VAL A 215 33.96 2.28 41.83
C VAL A 215 33.01 2.58 40.69
N ALA A 216 32.78 3.87 40.40
CA ALA A 216 31.99 4.31 39.26
C ALA A 216 32.67 5.49 38.56
N PHE A 217 32.62 5.51 37.22
CA PHE A 217 33.06 6.65 36.44
C PHE A 217 31.87 7.56 36.06
N ILE A 218 31.99 8.86 36.32
CA ILE A 218 31.00 9.87 35.88
C ILE A 218 31.70 10.85 34.93
N PRO A 219 31.22 11.01 33.68
CA PRO A 219 31.87 11.88 32.69
C PRO A 219 31.72 13.36 33.03
N ASP A 220 32.67 14.17 32.57
CA ASP A 220 32.69 15.63 32.77
C ASP A 220 31.41 16.28 32.25
N SER A 221 30.84 15.76 31.15
CA SER A 221 29.59 16.24 30.59
C SER A 221 28.44 16.19 31.61
N ALA A 222 28.31 15.09 32.36
CA ALA A 222 27.30 14.93 33.39
C ALA A 222 27.62 15.81 34.62
N LEU A 223 28.88 15.82 35.07
CA LEU A 223 29.30 16.62 36.22
C LEU A 223 29.07 18.12 36.00
N LEU A 224 29.45 18.64 34.82
CA LEU A 224 29.25 20.03 34.45
C LEU A 224 27.78 20.39 34.26
N ALA A 225 26.99 19.53 33.62
CA ALA A 225 25.55 19.74 33.46
C ALA A 225 24.84 19.88 34.82
N ASN A 226 25.29 19.10 35.81
CA ASN A 226 24.77 19.13 37.17
C ASN A 226 25.45 20.18 38.07
N LYS A 227 26.38 20.98 37.53
CA LYS A 227 27.14 22.00 38.26
C LYS A 227 27.84 21.43 39.50
N PHE A 228 28.40 20.24 39.35
CA PHE A 228 29.08 19.52 40.43
C PHE A 228 30.11 20.42 41.12
N GLN A 229 30.27 20.28 42.42
CA GLN A 229 31.14 21.11 43.24
C GLN A 229 32.26 20.28 43.84
N SER A 230 33.47 20.82 43.79
CA SER A 230 34.56 20.35 44.64
C SER A 230 34.32 20.85 46.06
N ASN A 231 34.35 19.94 47.02
CA ASN A 231 34.20 20.22 48.45
C ASN A 231 35.40 19.72 49.27
N LEU A 232 36.56 19.54 48.63
CA LEU A 232 37.81 19.13 49.28
C LEU A 232 38.16 20.04 50.47
N ASP A 233 38.05 21.36 50.31
CA ASP A 233 38.05 22.32 51.41
C ASP A 233 36.61 22.74 51.72
N PRO A 234 36.04 22.32 52.86
CA PRO A 234 34.68 22.71 53.26
C PRO A 234 34.48 24.23 53.40
N ASN A 235 35.56 25.01 53.55
CA ASN A 235 35.51 26.47 53.63
C ASN A 235 35.59 27.15 52.26
N ASN A 236 35.89 26.40 51.20
CA ASN A 236 36.08 26.92 49.84
C ASN A 236 35.47 25.97 48.79
N VAL A 237 34.17 25.71 48.94
CA VAL A 237 33.40 24.94 47.96
C VAL A 237 33.26 25.75 46.67
N HIS A 238 33.62 25.14 45.54
CA HIS A 238 33.60 25.79 44.22
C HIS A 238 33.16 24.81 43.15
N ALA A 239 32.70 25.33 42.00
CA ALA A 239 32.30 24.50 40.87
C ALA A 239 33.48 23.68 40.35
N TYR A 240 33.23 22.41 40.07
CA TYR A 240 34.17 21.52 39.41
C TYR A 240 34.55 22.10 38.04
N ASN A 241 35.86 22.17 37.78
CA ASN A 241 36.41 22.66 36.53
C ASN A 241 37.41 21.61 35.98
N PRO A 242 37.07 20.89 34.90
CA PRO A 242 37.96 19.88 34.34
C PRO A 242 39.26 20.49 33.82
N ASP A 243 39.25 21.71 33.25
CA ASP A 243 40.48 22.37 32.78
C ASP A 243 41.47 22.69 33.92
N GLY A 244 40.96 22.81 35.15
CA GLY A 244 41.75 23.08 36.36
C GLY A 244 42.13 21.83 37.15
N THR A 245 41.66 20.66 36.74
CA THR A 245 41.84 19.40 37.47
C THR A 245 42.57 18.42 36.55
N ALA A 246 43.74 17.92 36.95
CA ALA A 246 44.45 16.93 36.13
C ALA A 246 43.58 15.67 35.99
N ASN A 247 43.10 15.42 34.77
CA ASN A 247 42.12 14.37 34.45
C ASN A 247 42.39 13.82 33.05
N ASP A 248 42.82 12.57 32.97
CA ASP A 248 43.18 11.94 31.69
C ASP A 248 41.99 11.27 30.99
N PHE A 249 40.86 11.10 31.69
CA PHE A 249 39.76 10.25 31.22
C PHE A 249 38.50 11.01 30.81
N GLY A 250 38.44 12.32 31.07
CA GLY A 250 37.30 13.18 30.76
C GLY A 250 36.11 12.98 31.72
N GLY A 251 36.40 12.62 32.97
CA GLY A 251 35.42 12.46 34.06
C GLY A 251 36.07 12.22 35.41
N LEU A 252 35.28 12.01 36.46
CA LEU A 252 35.78 11.68 37.80
C LEU A 252 35.44 10.23 38.15
N PHE A 253 36.33 9.60 38.91
CA PHE A 253 36.09 8.29 39.51
C PHE A 253 35.59 8.47 40.94
N PHE A 254 34.45 7.84 41.23
CA PHE A 254 33.82 7.82 42.54
C PHE A 254 34.11 6.47 43.17
N ALA A 255 34.74 6.46 44.34
CA ALA A 255 35.03 5.25 45.11
C ALA A 255 34.21 5.22 46.40
N ALA A 256 33.53 4.10 46.63
CA ALA A 256 32.90 3.78 47.90
C ALA A 256 33.96 3.24 48.87
N LEU A 257 33.99 3.76 50.09
CA LEU A 257 35.00 3.37 51.08
C LEU A 257 34.35 2.73 52.30
N GLU A 258 34.66 1.46 52.54
CA GLU A 258 34.02 0.65 53.57
C GLU A 258 34.15 1.28 54.96
N LYS A 259 35.36 1.71 55.32
CA LYS A 259 35.67 2.31 56.63
C LYS A 259 34.73 3.43 57.06
N THR A 260 34.21 4.18 56.09
CA THR A 260 33.37 5.37 56.36
C THR A 260 31.94 5.20 55.86
N GLY A 261 31.66 4.22 55.01
CA GLY A 261 30.43 4.10 54.24
C GLY A 261 30.18 5.26 53.28
N GLY A 262 31.17 6.13 53.05
CA GLY A 262 31.08 7.32 52.21
C GLY A 262 31.57 7.10 50.78
N VAL A 263 31.24 8.05 49.90
CA VAL A 263 31.66 8.06 48.49
C VAL A 263 32.64 9.22 48.27
N TYR A 264 33.76 8.96 47.60
CA TYR A 264 34.85 9.91 47.38
C TYR A 264 35.15 10.05 45.89
N ALA A 265 35.20 11.27 45.38
CA ALA A 265 35.48 11.58 43.99
C ALA A 265 36.95 11.96 43.78
N PHE A 266 37.58 11.34 42.79
CA PHE A 266 38.97 11.55 42.41
C PHE A 266 39.08 11.84 40.91
N ALA A 267 39.98 12.77 40.56
CA ALA A 267 40.47 12.92 39.20
C ALA A 267 41.77 12.13 39.07
N LEU A 268 41.82 11.22 38.09
CA LEU A 268 42.96 10.33 37.88
C LEU A 268 43.79 10.84 36.70
N ALA A 269 45.10 10.95 36.88
CA ALA A 269 46.02 11.37 35.83
C ALA A 269 47.40 10.72 35.98
N THR A 270 48.16 10.67 34.90
CA THR A 270 49.58 10.33 34.88
C THR A 270 50.40 11.59 34.64
N VAL A 271 51.08 12.06 35.68
CA VAL A 271 51.92 13.27 35.64
C VAL A 271 53.38 12.87 35.76
N ASP A 272 54.20 13.26 34.78
CA ASP A 272 55.63 12.92 34.72
C ASP A 272 55.91 11.41 34.86
N GLY A 273 55.00 10.57 34.34
CA GLY A 273 55.08 9.11 34.40
C GLY A 273 54.68 8.49 35.74
N GLN A 274 54.15 9.28 36.68
CA GLN A 274 53.58 8.82 37.94
C GLN A 274 52.06 8.91 37.88
N ASP A 275 51.38 7.87 38.32
CA ASP A 275 49.93 7.86 38.44
C ASP A 275 49.54 8.57 39.75
N VAL A 276 48.72 9.60 39.66
CA VAL A 276 48.32 10.45 40.79
C VAL A 276 46.80 10.58 40.86
N ALA A 277 46.21 10.23 42.01
CA ALA A 277 44.82 10.50 42.32
C ALA A 277 44.68 11.88 42.98
N TYR A 278 43.98 12.80 42.34
CA TYR A 278 43.66 14.11 42.90
C TYR A 278 42.28 14.06 43.58
N PRO A 279 42.18 14.30 44.89
CA PRO A 279 40.89 14.32 45.57
C PRO A 279 40.07 15.54 45.15
N VAL A 280 38.78 15.34 44.87
CA VAL A 280 37.90 16.40 44.36
C VAL A 280 36.76 16.69 45.34
N ALA A 281 36.03 15.65 45.74
CA ALA A 281 34.89 15.80 46.63
C ALA A 281 34.64 14.54 47.47
N LYS A 282 33.89 14.68 48.56
CA LYS A 282 33.35 13.57 49.36
C LYS A 282 31.86 13.74 49.63
N THR A 283 31.17 12.61 49.75
CA THR A 283 29.79 12.50 50.21
C THR A 283 29.75 11.53 51.38
N ASP A 284 29.53 12.07 52.58
CA ASP A 284 29.44 11.29 53.82
C ASP A 284 28.10 10.51 53.88
N LEU A 285 28.11 9.31 54.50
CA LEU A 285 26.89 8.55 54.76
C LEU A 285 26.03 9.28 55.81
N PRO A 286 24.79 9.72 55.48
CA PRO A 286 23.96 10.41 56.45
C PRO A 286 23.48 9.43 57.52
N ALA A 287 23.48 9.87 58.80
CA ALA A 287 23.01 9.03 59.91
C ALA A 287 21.57 8.52 59.74
N ALA A 288 20.73 9.24 58.98
CA ALA A 288 19.39 8.80 58.62
C ALA A 288 19.37 7.50 57.78
N ALA A 289 20.39 7.26 56.96
CA ALA A 289 20.53 6.02 56.20
C ALA A 289 20.89 4.83 57.10
N THR A 290 21.86 5.02 58.00
CA THR A 290 22.21 4.00 59.00
C THR A 290 21.02 3.66 59.90
N ASN A 291 20.24 4.66 60.32
CA ASN A 291 19.00 4.45 61.08
C ASN A 291 17.93 3.68 60.30
N ALA A 292 17.97 3.74 58.97
CA ALA A 292 17.10 2.99 58.07
C ALA A 292 17.65 1.59 57.72
N GLY A 293 18.77 1.18 58.32
CA GLY A 293 19.42 -0.11 58.08
C GLY A 293 20.24 -0.16 56.80
N TYR A 294 20.87 0.94 56.39
CA TYR A 294 21.83 0.95 55.28
C TYR A 294 23.22 1.30 55.84
N SER A 295 24.15 0.34 55.80
CA SER A 295 25.52 0.46 56.32
C SER A 295 26.45 1.25 55.39
N GLY A 296 26.08 1.40 54.11
CA GLY A 296 26.87 2.09 53.10
C GLY A 296 26.92 1.29 51.79
N PRO A 297 27.59 1.84 50.78
CA PRO A 297 27.82 1.17 49.51
C PRO A 297 28.82 -0.01 49.63
N ARG A 298 28.50 -1.13 48.97
CA ARG A 298 29.43 -2.22 48.60
C ARG A 298 29.78 -2.20 47.12
N ASP A 299 28.92 -1.63 46.28
CA ASP A 299 29.23 -1.38 44.87
C ASP A 299 28.70 -0.01 44.43
N LEU A 300 29.23 0.52 43.33
CA LEU A 300 28.80 1.77 42.72
C LEU A 300 28.56 1.62 41.22
N PHE A 301 27.44 2.16 40.74
CA PHE A 301 27.09 2.16 39.32
C PHE A 301 26.57 3.53 38.90
N TRP A 302 27.07 4.06 37.78
CA TRP A 302 26.55 5.30 37.21
C TRP A 302 25.42 5.02 36.21
N ASP A 303 24.20 5.39 36.57
CA ASP A 303 23.02 5.32 35.71
C ASP A 303 22.89 6.63 34.93
N SER A 304 23.50 6.64 33.74
CA SER A 304 23.53 7.83 32.88
C SER A 304 22.15 8.22 32.33
N GLU A 305 21.23 7.27 32.16
CA GLU A 305 19.89 7.53 31.60
C GLU A 305 19.03 8.32 32.57
N HIS A 306 19.18 8.05 33.87
CA HIS A 306 18.45 8.71 34.95
C HIS A 306 19.28 9.77 35.70
N ASN A 307 20.54 9.98 35.29
CA ASN A 307 21.44 10.96 35.86
C ASN A 307 21.60 10.80 37.39
N GLN A 308 21.86 9.57 37.83
CA GLN A 308 21.96 9.19 39.24
C GLN A 308 23.11 8.20 39.46
N LEU A 309 23.76 8.29 40.62
CA LEU A 309 24.71 7.28 41.07
C LEU A 309 23.96 6.27 41.95
N ILE A 310 24.04 5.01 41.58
CA ILE A 310 23.44 3.89 42.30
C ILE A 310 24.50 3.23 43.16
N ALA A 311 24.09 2.81 44.35
CA ALA A 311 24.95 2.23 45.36
C ALA A 311 24.27 0.99 45.95
N GLU A 312 24.75 -0.20 45.62
CA GLU A 312 24.32 -1.43 46.28
C GLU A 312 24.84 -1.42 47.71
N GLY A 313 24.08 -1.94 48.65
CA GLY A 313 24.54 -2.09 50.03
C GLY A 313 24.06 -3.40 50.60
N ASP A 314 24.94 -3.99 51.40
CA ASP A 314 24.76 -5.35 51.84
C ASP A 314 23.88 -5.49 53.11
N ASN A 315 23.58 -6.73 53.48
CA ASN A 315 22.82 -7.16 54.64
C ASN A 315 23.68 -7.38 55.91
N ASP A 316 24.87 -6.79 56.02
CA ASP A 316 25.76 -6.84 57.21
C ASP A 316 25.05 -6.70 58.57
N LEU A 317 24.00 -5.87 58.62
CA LEU A 317 23.24 -5.59 59.84
C LEU A 317 22.02 -6.51 60.05
N ASN A 318 21.84 -7.53 59.22
CA ASN A 318 20.63 -8.36 59.15
C ASN A 318 19.34 -7.53 58.99
N THR A 319 19.42 -6.43 58.24
CA THR A 319 18.29 -5.50 58.01
C THR A 319 17.75 -5.52 56.58
N GLY A 320 18.24 -6.44 55.76
CA GLY A 320 17.98 -6.56 54.33
C GLY A 320 18.95 -5.73 53.48
N ALA A 321 19.49 -6.28 52.40
CA ALA A 321 20.22 -5.52 51.38
C ALA A 321 19.34 -4.40 50.77
N LYS A 322 19.95 -3.27 50.38
CA LYS A 322 19.25 -2.08 49.91
C LYS A 322 20.05 -1.34 48.83
N ILE A 323 19.32 -0.77 47.88
CA ILE A 323 19.88 0.15 46.88
C ILE A 323 19.76 1.58 47.39
N GLY A 324 20.91 2.26 47.50
CA GLY A 324 21.01 3.71 47.64
C GLY A 324 20.99 4.40 46.29
N THR A 325 20.19 5.46 46.16
CA THR A 325 20.19 6.34 44.99
C THR A 325 20.73 7.70 45.40
N TYR A 326 21.80 8.11 44.74
CA TYR A 326 22.43 9.40 44.91
C TYR A 326 22.10 10.30 43.71
N GLU A 327 21.56 11.48 43.99
CA GLU A 327 21.21 12.48 42.98
C GLU A 327 22.00 13.76 43.19
N PHE A 328 22.23 14.51 42.10
CA PHE A 328 22.79 15.85 42.22
C PHE A 328 21.75 16.84 42.77
N LYS A 329 22.02 17.41 43.93
CA LYS A 329 21.25 18.50 44.54
C LYS A 329 22.17 19.71 44.72
N ASN A 330 21.84 20.81 44.03
CA ASN A 330 22.58 22.07 44.10
C ASN A 330 24.10 21.91 43.87
N GLY A 331 24.51 20.98 43.00
CA GLY A 331 25.92 20.71 42.70
C GLY A 331 26.63 19.75 43.66
N THR A 332 25.93 19.20 44.66
CA THR A 332 26.46 18.13 45.53
C THR A 332 25.75 16.82 45.22
N LEU A 333 26.48 15.71 45.31
CA LEU A 333 25.89 14.38 45.20
C LEU A 333 25.37 13.95 46.58
N GLU A 334 24.06 13.71 46.70
CA GLU A 334 23.39 13.42 47.97
C GLU A 334 22.60 12.10 47.88
N LEU A 335 22.65 11.27 48.93
CA LEU A 335 21.78 10.09 49.05
C LEU A 335 20.34 10.55 49.28
N THR A 336 19.49 10.39 48.26
CA THR A 336 18.11 10.89 48.29
C THR A 336 17.09 9.80 48.58
N LYS A 337 17.41 8.54 48.26
CA LYS A 337 16.45 7.43 48.35
C LYS A 337 17.14 6.14 48.75
N LEU A 338 16.42 5.35 49.54
CA LEU A 338 16.73 3.94 49.79
C LEU A 338 15.60 3.07 49.24
N THR A 339 15.97 1.98 48.58
CA THR A 339 15.05 1.01 47.99
C THR A 339 15.39 -0.37 48.53
N ALA A 340 14.40 -1.12 49.01
CA ALA A 340 14.60 -2.51 49.38
C ALA A 340 14.86 -3.35 48.13
N THR A 341 15.75 -4.34 48.24
CA THR A 341 15.95 -5.35 47.18
C THR A 341 14.81 -6.40 47.22
N PRO A 342 14.66 -7.24 46.16
CA PRO A 342 13.73 -8.37 46.19
C PRO A 342 13.98 -9.28 47.39
N ALA A 343 12.93 -9.99 47.85
CA ALA A 343 13.03 -10.84 49.05
C ALA A 343 14.13 -11.91 48.96
N GLU A 344 14.42 -12.40 47.76
CA GLU A 344 15.52 -13.34 47.52
C GLU A 344 16.88 -12.69 47.79
N ILE A 345 17.11 -11.46 47.31
CA ILE A 345 18.38 -10.72 47.48
C ILE A 345 18.53 -10.16 48.88
N ALA A 346 17.43 -9.72 49.51
CA ALA A 346 17.47 -9.06 50.81
C ALA A 346 18.17 -9.89 51.91
N GLY A 347 18.11 -11.23 51.82
CA GLY A 347 18.76 -12.12 52.78
C GLY A 347 20.21 -12.49 52.47
N GLN A 348 20.79 -11.98 51.39
CA GLN A 348 22.09 -12.39 50.88
C GLN A 348 23.17 -11.35 51.17
N ASN A 349 24.42 -11.81 51.07
CA ASN A 349 25.59 -10.96 51.11
C ASN A 349 25.93 -10.52 49.68
N SER A 350 25.37 -9.41 49.21
CA SER A 350 25.51 -8.95 47.82
C SER A 350 26.49 -7.79 47.70
N GLU A 351 27.51 -7.95 46.85
CA GLU A 351 28.61 -6.98 46.70
C GLU A 351 28.78 -6.47 45.26
N GLY A 352 27.85 -6.80 44.36
CA GLY A 352 27.82 -6.24 43.02
C GLY A 352 26.40 -5.99 42.53
N TYR A 353 26.21 -4.89 41.80
CA TYR A 353 24.93 -4.56 41.20
C TYR A 353 25.06 -3.86 39.85
N ALA A 354 24.48 -4.46 38.81
CA ALA A 354 24.46 -3.89 37.47
C ALA A 354 23.03 -3.73 36.93
N VAL A 355 22.82 -2.67 36.16
CA VAL A 355 21.52 -2.33 35.56
C VAL A 355 21.68 -2.22 34.04
N THR A 356 20.77 -2.84 33.30
CA THR A 356 20.72 -2.70 31.83
C THR A 356 20.11 -1.35 31.40
N PRO A 357 20.38 -0.87 30.18
CA PRO A 357 19.69 0.29 29.59
C PRO A 357 18.18 0.08 29.51
N ASP A 358 17.42 1.16 29.56
CA ASP A 358 15.95 1.15 29.42
C ASP A 358 15.49 0.50 28.11
N ALA A 359 16.26 0.67 27.03
CA ALA A 359 15.99 0.07 25.72
C ALA A 359 15.97 -1.47 25.74
N GLU A 360 16.57 -2.10 26.74
CA GLU A 360 16.64 -3.56 26.89
C GLU A 360 15.49 -4.14 27.73
N ALA A 361 14.42 -3.37 27.96
CA ALA A 361 13.23 -3.88 28.62
C ALA A 361 12.54 -4.96 27.76
N THR A 362 12.70 -6.23 28.16
CA THR A 362 12.19 -7.38 27.41
C THR A 362 10.91 -7.98 28.01
N LYS A 363 10.59 -7.68 29.27
CA LYS A 363 9.46 -8.30 29.99
C LYS A 363 8.34 -7.29 30.21
N ILE A 364 7.13 -7.61 29.74
CA ILE A 364 5.91 -6.82 29.96
C ILE A 364 4.98 -7.57 30.91
N VAL A 365 4.62 -6.95 32.04
CA VAL A 365 3.66 -7.49 33.02
C VAL A 365 2.67 -6.38 33.36
N ASP A 366 1.37 -6.67 33.23
CA ASP A 366 0.28 -5.71 33.52
C ASP A 366 0.43 -4.33 32.84
N GLY A 367 0.97 -4.32 31.61
CA GLY A 367 1.17 -3.09 30.82
C GLY A 367 2.40 -2.26 31.20
N LYS A 368 3.19 -2.70 32.19
CA LYS A 368 4.47 -2.10 32.58
C LYS A 368 5.63 -2.85 31.94
N ALA A 369 6.69 -2.13 31.61
CA ALA A 369 7.92 -2.69 31.06
C ALA A 369 8.95 -2.90 32.16
N TYR A 370 9.72 -3.98 32.04
CA TYR A 370 10.75 -4.36 32.99
C TYR A 370 12.04 -4.71 32.26
N LYS A 371 13.15 -4.19 32.77
CA LYS A 371 14.51 -4.42 32.26
C LYS A 371 15.32 -5.33 33.19
N PRO A 372 16.24 -6.15 32.67
CA PRO A 372 17.10 -6.98 33.51
C PRO A 372 17.99 -6.15 34.44
N VAL A 373 18.22 -6.68 35.64
CA VAL A 373 19.24 -6.19 36.58
C VAL A 373 19.96 -7.39 37.19
N PHE A 374 21.20 -7.20 37.60
CA PHE A 374 22.08 -8.29 38.03
C PHE A 374 22.66 -8.03 39.42
N TRP A 375 22.77 -9.08 40.22
CA TRP A 375 23.49 -9.08 41.49
C TRP A 375 24.58 -10.14 41.50
N SER A 376 25.67 -9.86 42.21
CA SER A 376 26.68 -10.85 42.57
C SER A 376 26.71 -11.09 44.08
N ASP A 377 26.96 -12.35 44.44
CA ASP A 377 27.00 -12.80 45.83
C ASP A 377 28.46 -12.93 46.30
N ASP A 378 28.80 -12.38 47.48
CA ASP A 378 30.15 -12.43 48.10
C ASP A 378 30.37 -13.71 48.94
N GLY A 379 29.31 -14.43 49.30
CA GLY A 379 29.37 -15.54 50.26
C GLY A 379 28.97 -16.92 49.75
N VAL A 380 28.79 -17.11 48.44
CA VAL A 380 28.17 -18.32 47.86
C VAL A 380 26.79 -18.62 48.47
N THR A 381 25.75 -17.95 47.95
CA THR A 381 24.39 -18.18 48.44
C THR A 381 23.72 -19.29 47.65
N ASN A 382 23.42 -20.41 48.32
CA ASN A 382 22.75 -21.58 47.72
C ASN A 382 23.49 -22.18 46.49
N GLY A 383 24.82 -21.99 46.41
CA GLY A 383 25.65 -22.57 45.35
C GLY A 383 25.73 -21.74 44.07
N HIS A 384 25.30 -20.47 44.10
CA HIS A 384 25.25 -19.56 42.96
C HIS A 384 25.98 -18.26 43.29
N SER A 385 26.59 -17.63 42.29
CA SER A 385 27.31 -16.34 42.43
C SER A 385 26.67 -15.21 41.63
N LEU A 386 25.79 -15.51 40.67
CA LEU A 386 25.13 -14.48 39.84
C LEU A 386 23.61 -14.65 39.81
N ARG A 387 22.91 -13.53 39.88
CA ARG A 387 21.43 -13.51 39.86
C ARG A 387 20.92 -12.43 38.94
N GLU A 388 19.83 -12.73 38.24
CA GLU A 388 19.06 -11.79 37.44
C GLU A 388 17.72 -11.51 38.11
N GLY A 389 17.34 -10.24 38.17
CA GLY A 389 15.99 -9.81 38.47
C GLY A 389 15.50 -8.78 37.47
N TRP A 390 14.41 -8.11 37.82
CA TRP A 390 13.68 -7.25 36.89
C TRP A 390 13.36 -5.92 37.54
N LEU A 391 13.77 -4.82 36.93
CA LEU A 391 13.50 -3.45 37.37
C LEU A 391 12.44 -2.81 36.46
N GLU A 392 11.41 -2.18 37.04
CA GLU A 392 10.41 -1.43 36.26
C GLU A 392 11.07 -0.23 35.56
N THR A 393 10.74 -0.02 34.28
CA THR A 393 11.21 1.11 33.48
C THR A 393 10.10 1.67 32.60
N ALA A 394 10.32 2.86 32.03
CA ALA A 394 9.48 3.39 30.97
C ALA A 394 9.48 2.41 29.79
N LYS A 395 8.31 2.17 29.20
CA LYS A 395 8.19 1.29 28.03
C LYS A 395 9.11 1.83 26.91
N PRO A 396 10.06 1.03 26.39
CA PRO A 396 10.88 1.46 25.26
C PRO A 396 9.96 1.89 24.12
N ALA A 397 10.23 3.05 23.53
CA ALA A 397 9.59 3.39 22.27
C ALA A 397 9.94 2.29 21.27
N SER A 398 8.93 1.64 20.69
CA SER A 398 9.17 0.68 19.61
C SER A 398 10.00 1.37 18.54
N THR A 399 11.16 0.80 18.21
CA THR A 399 11.98 1.28 17.09
C THR A 399 11.27 1.03 15.76
N LYS A 400 10.21 0.22 15.74
CA LYS A 400 9.37 -0.01 14.58
C LYS A 400 7.99 0.60 14.76
N THR A 401 7.51 1.27 13.72
CA THR A 401 6.11 1.68 13.60
C THR A 401 5.47 0.92 12.46
N THR A 402 4.39 0.20 12.75
CA THR A 402 3.53 -0.42 11.73
C THR A 402 2.59 0.64 11.16
N ILE A 403 2.42 0.65 9.84
CA ILE A 403 1.57 1.57 9.09
C ILE A 403 0.69 0.73 8.16
N ASN A 404 -0.63 0.89 8.28
CA ASN A 404 -1.62 0.21 7.44
C ASN A 404 -2.21 1.21 6.44
N LEU A 405 -1.71 1.17 5.21
CA LEU A 405 -2.21 1.99 4.10
C LEU A 405 -3.41 1.28 3.47
N LEU A 406 -4.59 1.88 3.57
CA LEU A 406 -5.79 1.48 2.87
C LEU A 406 -6.00 2.43 1.69
N ASN A 407 -6.41 1.91 0.54
CA ASN A 407 -6.57 2.73 -0.66
C ASN A 407 -7.83 2.38 -1.46
N THR A 408 -8.41 3.37 -2.13
CA THR A 408 -9.48 3.21 -3.12
C THR A 408 -9.23 4.12 -4.32
N ASN A 409 -9.60 3.68 -5.52
CA ASN A 409 -9.52 4.45 -6.76
C ASN A 409 -10.82 4.31 -7.55
N ASP A 410 -11.12 5.27 -8.41
CA ASP A 410 -12.25 5.20 -9.34
C ASP A 410 -13.57 4.87 -8.62
N PHE A 411 -13.77 5.49 -7.45
CA PHE A 411 -14.97 5.31 -6.64
C PHE A 411 -16.20 5.87 -7.37
N HIS A 412 -16.03 6.85 -8.26
CA HIS A 412 -17.06 7.37 -9.17
C HIS A 412 -18.42 7.54 -8.50
N GLY A 413 -18.42 8.23 -7.37
CA GLY A 413 -19.59 8.46 -6.53
C GLY A 413 -20.57 7.30 -6.44
N ARG A 414 -20.09 6.07 -6.16
CA ARG A 414 -20.94 4.89 -5.96
C ARG A 414 -21.70 4.98 -4.63
N ILE A 415 -22.71 5.85 -4.61
CA ILE A 415 -23.64 6.07 -3.50
C ILE A 415 -24.95 5.35 -3.80
N ASP A 416 -25.11 4.16 -3.22
CA ASP A 416 -26.35 3.39 -3.32
C ASP A 416 -26.49 2.36 -2.21
N LYS A 417 -27.70 1.81 -2.07
CA LYS A 417 -28.02 0.77 -1.09
C LYS A 417 -27.32 -0.54 -1.42
N ASN A 418 -26.90 -1.25 -0.38
CA ASN A 418 -26.18 -2.53 -0.44
C ASN A 418 -24.90 -2.47 -1.29
N LEU A 419 -24.29 -1.29 -1.37
CA LEU A 419 -23.03 -1.07 -2.06
C LEU A 419 -22.10 -0.20 -1.20
N THR A 420 -22.55 1.00 -0.83
CA THR A 420 -21.70 1.96 -0.11
C THR A 420 -21.45 1.57 1.35
N VAL A 421 -22.48 1.06 2.05
CA VAL A 421 -22.34 0.62 3.45
C VAL A 421 -21.46 -0.62 3.57
N PRO A 422 -21.55 -1.64 2.67
CA PRO A 422 -20.56 -2.71 2.57
C PRO A 422 -19.11 -2.25 2.44
N PHE A 423 -18.85 -1.28 1.55
CA PHE A 423 -17.51 -0.70 1.40
C PHE A 423 -17.03 -0.05 2.69
N ALA A 424 -17.86 0.80 3.31
CA ALA A 424 -17.54 1.45 4.58
C ALA A 424 -17.25 0.42 5.70
N ALA A 425 -18.08 -0.62 5.81
CA ALA A 425 -17.88 -1.68 6.79
C ALA A 425 -16.57 -2.45 6.57
N THR A 426 -16.18 -2.67 5.31
CA THR A 426 -14.92 -3.33 4.95
C THR A 426 -13.73 -2.44 5.31
N VAL A 427 -13.79 -1.13 5.02
CA VAL A 427 -12.75 -0.17 5.41
C VAL A 427 -12.58 -0.13 6.93
N GLU A 428 -13.67 0.00 7.69
CA GLU A 428 -13.58 0.06 9.16
C GLU A 428 -13.14 -1.28 9.76
N GLN A 429 -13.49 -2.42 9.16
CA GLN A 429 -12.95 -3.72 9.53
C GLN A 429 -11.41 -3.76 9.36
N LEU A 430 -10.90 -3.28 8.22
CA LEU A 430 -9.47 -3.27 7.93
C LEU A 430 -8.71 -2.28 8.80
N LYS A 431 -9.32 -1.14 9.17
CA LYS A 431 -8.75 -0.23 10.18
C LYS A 431 -8.69 -0.86 11.57
N ALA A 432 -9.69 -1.66 11.93
CA ALA A 432 -9.73 -2.35 13.22
C ALA A 432 -8.68 -3.47 13.34
N GLU A 433 -8.15 -3.99 12.23
CA GLU A 433 -6.98 -4.90 12.24
C GLU A 433 -5.71 -4.18 12.75
N TYR A 434 -5.57 -2.87 12.49
CA TYR A 434 -4.41 -2.04 12.85
C TYR A 434 -4.86 -0.69 13.44
N PRO A 435 -5.40 -0.67 14.67
CA PRO A 435 -5.99 0.51 15.28
C PRO A 435 -4.96 1.61 15.52
N ASN A 436 -5.32 2.86 15.23
CA ASN A 436 -4.45 4.07 15.31
C ASN A 436 -3.27 4.12 14.33
N SER A 437 -3.05 3.07 13.53
CA SER A 437 -1.95 2.98 12.58
C SER A 437 -2.41 2.98 11.12
N SER A 438 -3.70 3.22 10.87
CA SER A 438 -4.32 3.10 9.54
C SER A 438 -4.53 4.45 8.86
N LEU A 439 -4.12 4.57 7.60
CA LEU A 439 -4.39 5.72 6.74
C LEU A 439 -5.27 5.26 5.57
N LEU A 440 -6.46 5.85 5.43
CA LEU A 440 -7.26 5.69 4.22
C LEU A 440 -6.84 6.75 3.21
N LEU A 441 -6.47 6.30 2.01
CA LEU A 441 -5.98 7.10 0.89
C LEU A 441 -6.84 6.83 -0.37
N GLY A 442 -6.62 7.61 -1.43
CA GLY A 442 -7.19 7.26 -2.72
C GLY A 442 -6.44 7.78 -3.95
N ALA A 443 -6.52 7.04 -5.05
CA ALA A 443 -5.83 7.38 -6.29
C ALA A 443 -6.75 8.04 -7.34
N GLY A 444 -7.59 9.00 -6.94
CA GLY A 444 -8.42 9.82 -7.85
C GLY A 444 -9.70 9.19 -8.37
N ASP A 445 -10.48 9.99 -9.10
CA ASP A 445 -11.84 9.70 -9.59
C ASP A 445 -12.77 9.21 -8.49
N LEU A 446 -12.71 9.89 -7.35
CA LEU A 446 -13.60 9.60 -6.24
C LEU A 446 -15.01 10.13 -6.54
N ILE A 447 -15.08 11.27 -7.23
CA ILE A 447 -16.29 11.92 -7.73
C ILE A 447 -16.34 11.91 -9.26
N GLY A 448 -17.44 12.37 -9.85
CA GLY A 448 -17.65 12.33 -11.30
C GLY A 448 -17.87 10.91 -11.84
N ALA A 449 -18.41 10.83 -13.06
CA ALA A 449 -19.08 9.62 -13.61
C ALA A 449 -20.02 8.90 -12.60
N SER A 450 -20.61 9.67 -11.69
CA SER A 450 -21.20 9.12 -10.49
C SER A 450 -22.53 8.43 -10.69
N LEU A 451 -22.92 7.54 -9.76
CA LEU A 451 -24.30 7.03 -9.70
C LEU A 451 -25.30 8.17 -9.58
N PHE A 452 -26.54 7.92 -10.00
CA PHE A 452 -27.58 8.95 -10.04
C PHE A 452 -27.78 9.63 -8.67
N ASN A 453 -27.80 8.85 -7.59
CA ASN A 453 -27.98 9.37 -6.24
C ASN A 453 -26.87 10.35 -5.83
N SER A 454 -25.65 10.22 -6.36
CA SER A 454 -24.57 11.16 -6.07
C SER A 454 -24.50 12.32 -7.07
N SER A 455 -24.49 12.00 -8.37
CA SER A 455 -24.35 12.99 -9.46
C SER A 455 -25.41 14.09 -9.42
N VAL A 456 -26.68 13.76 -9.12
CA VAL A 456 -27.76 14.74 -9.07
C VAL A 456 -27.64 15.72 -7.88
N GLN A 457 -26.77 15.39 -6.93
CA GLN A 457 -26.41 16.19 -5.77
C GLN A 457 -24.99 16.75 -5.89
N LYS A 458 -24.43 16.78 -7.11
CA LYS A 458 -23.07 17.25 -7.40
C LYS A 458 -22.01 16.54 -6.56
N ASP A 459 -22.20 15.24 -6.31
CA ASP A 459 -21.29 14.39 -5.56
C ASP A 459 -21.08 14.74 -4.08
N GLN A 460 -21.91 15.62 -3.51
CA GLN A 460 -21.83 15.94 -2.08
C GLN A 460 -21.99 14.69 -1.19
N PRO A 461 -22.91 13.74 -1.47
CA PRO A 461 -23.00 12.53 -0.66
C PRO A 461 -21.72 11.68 -0.68
N THR A 462 -20.97 11.70 -1.78
CA THR A 462 -19.68 11.02 -1.87
C THR A 462 -18.65 11.67 -0.96
N ILE A 463 -18.57 13.00 -1.00
CA ILE A 463 -17.71 13.77 -0.10
C ILE A 463 -18.07 13.50 1.36
N ASP A 464 -19.36 13.49 1.69
CA ASP A 464 -19.83 13.24 3.05
C ASP A 464 -19.48 11.82 3.54
N VAL A 465 -19.61 10.79 2.70
CA VAL A 465 -19.22 9.41 3.03
C VAL A 465 -17.71 9.29 3.26
N LEU A 466 -16.89 9.86 2.37
CA LEU A 466 -15.43 9.79 2.49
C LEU A 466 -14.90 10.63 3.65
N ASN A 467 -15.58 11.72 4.00
CA ASN A 467 -15.34 12.47 5.23
C ASN A 467 -15.64 11.62 6.47
N ALA A 468 -16.77 10.90 6.49
CA ALA A 468 -17.12 10.02 7.61
C ALA A 468 -16.10 8.88 7.76
N LEU A 469 -15.58 8.35 6.65
CA LEU A 469 -14.52 7.35 6.62
C LEU A 469 -13.11 7.92 6.88
N ASP A 470 -12.98 9.21 7.20
CA ASP A 470 -11.70 9.83 7.55
C ASP A 470 -10.59 9.58 6.50
N LEU A 471 -10.96 9.72 5.21
CA LEU A 471 -9.99 9.77 4.11
C LEU A 471 -8.95 10.86 4.42
N LYS A 472 -7.67 10.57 4.22
CA LYS A 472 -6.56 11.46 4.61
C LYS A 472 -6.02 12.27 3.44
N ALA A 473 -5.77 11.61 2.33
CA ALA A 473 -5.31 12.23 1.11
C ALA A 473 -5.78 11.45 -0.11
N SER A 474 -5.89 12.13 -1.25
CA SER A 474 -6.15 11.49 -2.53
C SER A 474 -5.52 12.28 -3.66
N SER A 475 -4.95 11.60 -4.67
CA SER A 475 -4.68 12.28 -5.94
C SER A 475 -6.00 12.77 -6.56
N VAL A 476 -5.96 13.87 -7.30
CA VAL A 476 -7.04 14.15 -8.24
C VAL A 476 -6.95 13.15 -9.39
N GLY A 477 -8.10 12.70 -9.88
CA GLY A 477 -8.25 12.06 -11.17
C GLY A 477 -8.81 13.03 -12.21
N ASN A 478 -9.13 12.54 -13.41
CA ASN A 478 -9.71 13.41 -14.43
C ASN A 478 -11.14 13.83 -14.08
N HIS A 479 -11.94 12.98 -13.46
CA HIS A 479 -13.34 13.26 -13.17
C HIS A 479 -13.54 14.28 -12.04
N GLU A 480 -12.52 14.53 -11.20
CA GLU A 480 -12.49 15.73 -10.33
C GLU A 480 -12.59 17.05 -11.11
N PHE A 481 -12.23 17.07 -12.40
CA PHE A 481 -12.30 18.25 -13.27
C PHE A 481 -13.56 18.28 -14.16
N ASP A 482 -14.52 17.37 -14.00
CA ASP A 482 -15.75 17.30 -14.82
C ASP A 482 -16.53 18.63 -14.83
N GLN A 483 -16.63 19.26 -13.67
CA GLN A 483 -17.30 20.56 -13.49
C GLN A 483 -16.32 21.75 -13.63
N GLY A 484 -15.07 21.46 -14.03
CA GLY A 484 -13.99 22.44 -14.19
C GLY A 484 -13.20 22.70 -12.92
N TYR A 485 -12.00 23.28 -13.11
CA TYR A 485 -11.06 23.58 -12.04
C TYR A 485 -11.64 24.48 -10.94
N ASP A 486 -12.47 25.46 -11.32
CA ASP A 486 -13.10 26.37 -10.36
C ASP A 486 -14.05 25.64 -9.40
N ASP A 487 -14.77 24.62 -9.88
CA ASP A 487 -15.66 23.82 -9.03
C ASP A 487 -14.87 22.93 -8.08
N LEU A 488 -13.80 22.30 -8.59
CA LEU A 488 -12.87 21.50 -7.79
C LEU A 488 -12.32 22.31 -6.60
N VAL A 489 -11.71 23.47 -6.84
CA VAL A 489 -11.07 24.23 -5.77
C VAL A 489 -12.06 24.92 -4.83
N ASN A 490 -13.20 25.42 -5.33
CA ASN A 490 -14.10 26.22 -4.51
C ASN A 490 -15.21 25.42 -3.82
N ARG A 491 -15.73 24.36 -4.45
CA ARG A 491 -16.85 23.57 -3.92
C ARG A 491 -16.41 22.21 -3.39
N VAL A 492 -15.61 21.48 -4.16
CA VAL A 492 -15.19 20.11 -3.78
C VAL A 492 -14.16 20.18 -2.66
N ILE A 493 -13.06 20.92 -2.86
CA ILE A 493 -12.03 21.15 -1.84
C ILE A 493 -12.53 22.17 -0.82
N GLY A 494 -13.00 23.32 -1.31
CA GLY A 494 -13.38 24.44 -0.45
C GLY A 494 -12.17 25.25 0.01
N LYS A 495 -12.42 26.26 0.86
CA LYS A 495 -11.39 27.16 1.36
C LYS A 495 -10.82 26.66 2.68
N ASP A 496 -9.59 27.06 3.01
CA ASP A 496 -8.99 26.76 4.31
C ASP A 496 -9.89 27.23 5.47
N GLY A 497 -10.05 26.37 6.48
CA GLY A 497 -10.98 26.57 7.61
C GLY A 497 -12.44 26.22 7.31
N GLU A 498 -12.83 26.10 6.04
CA GLU A 498 -14.18 25.76 5.58
C GLU A 498 -14.17 24.66 4.50
N ARG A 499 -13.16 23.78 4.53
CA ARG A 499 -12.99 22.70 3.55
C ARG A 499 -14.21 21.81 3.50
N ASN A 500 -14.64 21.42 2.30
CA ASN A 500 -15.75 20.50 2.10
C ASN A 500 -15.24 19.05 2.13
N ALA A 501 -14.33 18.70 1.22
CA ALA A 501 -13.46 17.54 1.37
C ALA A 501 -12.50 17.75 2.54
N LYS A 502 -12.61 16.93 3.59
CA LYS A 502 -11.78 17.03 4.80
C LYS A 502 -10.39 16.40 4.65
N TRP A 503 -10.13 15.79 3.49
CA TRP A 503 -8.85 15.22 3.08
C TRP A 503 -8.12 16.11 2.07
N ASP A 504 -6.82 15.89 1.90
CA ASP A 504 -5.99 16.59 0.91
C ASP A 504 -6.15 16.03 -0.50
N TYR A 505 -6.62 16.87 -1.43
CA TYR A 505 -6.59 16.56 -2.86
C TYR A 505 -5.25 16.99 -3.46
N LEU A 506 -4.58 16.06 -4.13
CA LEU A 506 -3.18 16.18 -4.53
C LEU A 506 -3.03 16.17 -6.05
N GLY A 507 -2.27 17.10 -6.60
CA GLY A 507 -2.06 17.24 -8.05
C GLY A 507 -0.71 17.87 -8.39
N ALA A 508 0.39 17.17 -8.07
CA ALA A 508 1.76 17.65 -8.25
C ALA A 508 2.14 17.99 -9.71
N ASN A 509 1.44 17.41 -10.68
CA ASN A 509 1.64 17.66 -12.12
C ASN A 509 0.58 18.57 -12.75
N VAL A 510 -0.28 19.20 -11.95
CA VAL A 510 -1.29 20.15 -12.43
C VAL A 510 -0.77 21.57 -12.28
N TYR A 511 -0.44 22.20 -13.41
CA TYR A 511 0.25 23.47 -13.45
C TYR A 511 -0.60 24.60 -13.99
N LYS A 512 -0.24 25.82 -13.59
CA LYS A 512 -0.73 27.03 -14.28
C LYS A 512 -0.18 27.02 -15.71
N LYS A 513 -1.05 27.24 -16.69
CA LYS A 513 -0.70 27.19 -18.11
C LYS A 513 0.54 28.00 -18.46
N GLY A 514 1.43 27.37 -19.22
CA GLY A 514 2.71 27.92 -19.68
C GLY A 514 3.81 27.90 -18.62
N THR A 515 3.59 27.27 -17.47
CA THR A 515 4.56 27.22 -16.35
C THR A 515 4.65 25.81 -15.76
N LYS A 516 5.59 25.60 -14.82
CA LYS A 516 5.63 24.43 -13.93
C LYS A 516 5.25 24.80 -12.49
N THR A 517 4.45 25.86 -12.31
CA THR A 517 3.96 26.27 -10.99
C THR A 517 2.70 25.45 -10.66
N PRO A 518 2.74 24.59 -9.63
CA PRO A 518 1.59 23.81 -9.18
C PRO A 518 0.43 24.72 -8.80
N VAL A 519 -0.79 24.30 -9.13
CA VAL A 519 -2.02 25.03 -8.74
C VAL A 519 -2.85 24.29 -7.70
N LEU A 520 -2.55 23.01 -7.47
CA LEU A 520 -3.08 22.20 -6.40
C LEU A 520 -1.98 21.89 -5.38
N GLN A 521 -2.38 21.46 -4.18
CA GLN A 521 -1.45 20.88 -3.23
C GLN A 521 -0.77 19.66 -3.86
N GLU A 522 0.53 19.49 -3.66
CA GLU A 522 1.29 18.45 -4.37
C GLU A 522 1.39 17.15 -3.57
N TYR A 523 1.52 17.29 -2.25
CA TYR A 523 1.63 16.20 -1.29
C TYR A 523 0.94 16.52 0.03
N SER A 524 0.74 15.49 0.85
CA SER A 524 0.25 15.58 2.23
C SER A 524 1.20 14.81 3.16
N ILE A 525 1.48 15.34 4.34
CA ILE A 525 2.26 14.65 5.38
C ILE A 525 1.30 14.18 6.47
N GLN A 526 1.29 12.87 6.73
CA GLN A 526 0.49 12.23 7.77
C GLN A 526 1.40 11.68 8.87
N ASP A 527 1.08 11.93 10.13
CA ASP A 527 1.83 11.37 11.27
C ASP A 527 1.17 10.06 11.72
N VAL A 528 1.96 8.98 11.76
CA VAL A 528 1.56 7.70 12.34
C VAL A 528 2.59 7.33 13.40
N ASP A 529 2.21 7.45 14.68
CA ASP A 529 3.06 7.19 15.84
C ASP A 529 4.47 7.83 15.72
N GLY A 530 4.53 9.08 15.25
CA GLY A 530 5.77 9.84 15.07
C GLY A 530 6.58 9.50 13.81
N VAL A 531 6.01 8.72 12.88
CA VAL A 531 6.56 8.51 11.52
C VAL A 531 5.79 9.38 10.54
N LYS A 532 6.50 10.21 9.79
CA LYS A 532 5.93 11.11 8.79
C LYS A 532 5.75 10.38 7.45
N VAL A 533 4.51 10.08 7.08
CA VAL A 533 4.14 9.47 5.80
C VAL A 533 3.80 10.57 4.79
N GLY A 534 4.65 10.75 3.78
CA GLY A 534 4.44 11.68 2.68
C GLY A 534 3.66 11.03 1.53
N VAL A 535 2.45 11.48 1.28
CA VAL A 535 1.59 11.03 0.17
C VAL A 535 1.68 12.04 -0.96
N ILE A 536 2.08 11.61 -2.15
CA ILE A 536 2.28 12.46 -3.34
C ILE A 536 1.27 12.06 -4.40
N GLY A 537 0.49 13.02 -4.92
CA GLY A 537 -0.55 12.71 -5.92
C GLY A 537 -0.24 13.30 -7.29
N ALA A 538 -0.51 12.53 -8.35
CA ALA A 538 -0.42 12.99 -9.73
C ALA A 538 -1.54 12.38 -10.58
N VAL A 539 -1.94 13.09 -11.64
CA VAL A 539 -3.04 12.70 -12.55
C VAL A 539 -2.55 12.40 -13.96
N THR A 540 -3.26 11.60 -14.73
CA THR A 540 -2.94 11.34 -16.14
C THR A 540 -2.76 12.63 -16.95
N GLN A 541 -1.81 12.62 -17.89
CA GLN A 541 -1.61 13.73 -18.84
C GLN A 541 -2.77 13.87 -19.83
N GLU A 542 -3.64 12.87 -19.91
CA GLU A 542 -4.77 12.82 -20.83
C GLU A 542 -5.96 13.67 -20.39
N THR A 543 -5.98 14.19 -19.15
CA THR A 543 -7.11 14.95 -18.58
C THR A 543 -7.69 16.01 -19.53
N PRO A 544 -6.90 16.86 -20.23
CA PRO A 544 -7.46 17.87 -21.14
C PRO A 544 -8.31 17.32 -22.30
N THR A 545 -8.15 16.03 -22.62
CA THR A 545 -8.93 15.32 -23.65
C THR A 545 -10.14 14.60 -23.07
N LEU A 546 -10.16 14.37 -21.76
CA LEU A 546 -11.16 13.61 -21.01
C LEU A 546 -12.19 14.50 -20.31
N VAL A 547 -11.97 15.82 -20.24
CA VAL A 547 -12.93 16.74 -19.61
C VAL A 547 -13.32 17.88 -20.54
N ALA A 548 -14.29 18.70 -20.13
CA ALA A 548 -14.68 19.87 -20.90
C ALA A 548 -13.47 20.83 -21.08
N PRO A 549 -13.04 21.13 -22.33
CA PRO A 549 -11.84 21.94 -22.56
C PRO A 549 -11.86 23.30 -21.88
N ASP A 550 -13.04 23.92 -21.78
CA ASP A 550 -13.21 25.21 -21.11
C ASP A 550 -12.94 25.16 -19.60
N GLY A 551 -13.18 24.03 -18.95
CA GLY A 551 -13.01 23.85 -17.50
C GLY A 551 -11.55 23.75 -17.07
N VAL A 552 -10.65 23.43 -18.01
CA VAL A 552 -9.21 23.23 -17.76
C VAL A 552 -8.30 24.08 -18.67
N LYS A 553 -8.86 24.99 -19.48
CA LYS A 553 -8.12 25.77 -20.49
C LYS A 553 -6.96 26.62 -19.97
N ASN A 554 -6.90 26.89 -18.67
CA ASN A 554 -5.87 27.68 -17.99
C ASN A 554 -4.85 26.81 -17.23
N LEU A 555 -4.92 25.49 -17.41
CA LEU A 555 -4.03 24.51 -16.80
C LEU A 555 -3.18 23.79 -17.85
N ASP A 556 -2.01 23.35 -17.43
CA ASP A 556 -1.21 22.33 -18.14
C ASP A 556 -1.07 21.11 -17.24
N PHE A 557 -1.10 19.92 -17.84
CA PHE A 557 -0.94 18.64 -17.14
C PHE A 557 0.41 18.05 -17.54
N GLY A 558 1.38 18.17 -16.63
CA GLY A 558 2.77 17.74 -16.85
C GLY A 558 2.97 16.25 -16.66
N ASP A 559 4.19 15.78 -16.89
CA ASP A 559 4.55 14.38 -16.67
C ASP A 559 4.35 14.01 -15.18
N PRO A 560 3.52 12.99 -14.88
CA PRO A 560 3.21 12.63 -13.50
C PRO A 560 4.43 12.08 -12.76
N VAL A 561 5.30 11.31 -13.41
CA VAL A 561 6.49 10.73 -12.79
C VAL A 561 7.55 11.81 -12.57
N GLU A 562 7.71 12.75 -13.49
CA GLU A 562 8.59 13.92 -13.28
C GLU A 562 8.17 14.71 -12.03
N ALA A 563 6.87 14.93 -11.85
CA ALA A 563 6.33 15.65 -10.71
C ALA A 563 6.49 14.88 -9.40
N VAL A 564 6.14 13.60 -9.37
CA VAL A 564 6.30 12.75 -8.18
C VAL A 564 7.77 12.68 -7.77
N ASN A 565 8.70 12.48 -8.70
CA ASN A 565 10.12 12.42 -8.40
C ASN A 565 10.68 13.75 -7.89
N ARG A 566 10.16 14.88 -8.38
CA ARG A 566 10.53 16.21 -7.87
C ARG A 566 10.09 16.36 -6.42
N VAL A 567 8.85 15.99 -6.10
CA VAL A 567 8.30 16.10 -4.75
C VAL A 567 8.96 15.09 -3.80
N ALA A 568 9.20 13.85 -4.24
CA ALA A 568 9.90 12.85 -3.43
C ALA A 568 11.28 13.35 -2.99
N LYS A 569 12.02 14.00 -3.89
CA LYS A 569 13.32 14.63 -3.56
C LYS A 569 13.17 15.80 -2.60
N GLN A 570 12.13 16.61 -2.75
CA GLN A 570 11.84 17.69 -1.82
C GLN A 570 11.59 17.12 -0.41
N LEU A 571 10.77 16.09 -0.26
CA LEU A 571 10.44 15.51 1.05
C LEU A 571 11.57 14.66 1.68
N THR A 572 12.74 14.60 1.05
CA THR A 572 13.89 13.80 1.50
C THR A 572 15.22 14.57 1.37
N ASP A 573 15.19 15.89 1.19
CA ASP A 573 16.39 16.71 1.00
C ASP A 573 16.99 17.25 2.33
N GLY A 574 16.30 17.04 3.45
CA GLY A 574 16.71 17.47 4.78
C GLY A 574 16.34 18.93 5.11
N ASP A 575 15.50 19.58 4.29
CA ASP A 575 14.92 20.88 4.57
C ASP A 575 13.56 20.75 5.26
N GLU A 576 13.58 20.72 6.59
CA GLU A 576 12.39 20.67 7.46
C GLU A 576 11.32 21.75 7.15
N SER A 577 11.66 22.84 6.43
CA SER A 577 10.68 23.86 6.04
C SER A 577 9.67 23.40 5.00
N ASN A 578 9.98 22.34 4.25
CA ASN A 578 9.07 21.72 3.29
C ASN A 578 8.27 20.56 3.89
N GLY A 579 8.62 20.10 5.10
CA GLY A 579 8.06 18.91 5.71
C GLY A 579 8.72 17.63 5.17
N GLU A 580 9.75 17.16 5.85
CA GLU A 580 10.42 15.88 5.55
C GLU A 580 9.48 14.69 5.78
N ALA A 581 9.69 13.60 5.04
CA ALA A 581 8.96 12.35 5.18
C ALA A 581 9.89 11.14 5.40
N ASP A 582 9.49 10.26 6.30
CA ASP A 582 10.13 8.99 6.60
C ASP A 582 9.74 7.90 5.57
N VAL A 583 8.46 7.91 5.18
CA VAL A 583 7.87 6.93 4.24
C VAL A 583 7.15 7.70 3.15
N LEU A 584 7.44 7.38 1.89
CA LEU A 584 6.79 8.02 0.74
C LEU A 584 5.81 7.08 0.03
N VAL A 585 4.63 7.59 -0.29
CA VAL A 585 3.56 6.89 -1.03
C VAL A 585 3.21 7.73 -2.25
N ALA A 586 3.14 7.11 -3.43
CA ALA A 586 2.71 7.78 -4.65
C ALA A 586 1.30 7.30 -5.07
N GLU A 587 0.41 8.27 -5.25
CA GLU A 587 -0.96 8.11 -5.75
C GLU A 587 -0.99 8.59 -7.20
N TYR A 588 -0.94 7.67 -8.16
CA TYR A 588 -1.05 7.97 -9.58
C TYR A 588 -2.47 7.70 -10.07
N HIS A 589 -3.17 8.71 -10.57
CA HIS A 589 -4.38 8.49 -11.35
C HIS A 589 -4.02 8.17 -12.81
N GLU A 590 -3.33 7.05 -12.99
CA GLU A 590 -2.87 6.42 -14.23
C GLU A 590 -2.51 4.96 -13.89
N GLY A 591 -2.55 4.03 -14.86
CA GLY A 591 -2.45 2.61 -14.52
C GLY A 591 -2.06 1.65 -15.64
N ALA A 592 -2.06 0.36 -15.32
CA ALA A 592 -1.79 -0.71 -16.28
C ALA A 592 -3.00 -0.96 -17.20
N PRO A 593 -2.79 -1.36 -18.46
CA PRO A 593 -3.87 -1.48 -19.46
C PRO A 593 -4.80 -2.68 -19.27
N GLU A 594 -4.41 -3.69 -18.47
CA GLU A 594 -5.17 -4.93 -18.30
C GLU A 594 -5.30 -5.31 -16.82
N ALA A 595 -6.35 -6.06 -16.47
CA ALA A 595 -6.53 -6.59 -15.11
C ALA A 595 -5.78 -7.92 -14.92
N GLU A 596 -5.28 -8.15 -13.71
CA GLU A 596 -4.64 -9.40 -13.33
C GLU A 596 -5.69 -10.48 -12.99
N ASP A 597 -5.55 -11.65 -13.61
CA ASP A 597 -6.22 -12.88 -13.18
C ASP A 597 -5.39 -13.56 -12.10
N GLU A 598 -5.77 -13.37 -10.84
CA GLU A 598 -5.14 -13.97 -9.66
C GLU A 598 -5.01 -15.51 -9.73
N SER A 599 -5.89 -16.20 -10.45
CA SER A 599 -5.81 -17.65 -10.57
C SER A 599 -4.63 -18.09 -11.44
N THR A 600 -4.14 -17.19 -12.30
CA THR A 600 -3.02 -17.45 -13.22
C THR A 600 -1.80 -16.57 -12.97
N GLY A 601 -1.93 -15.48 -12.20
CA GLY A 601 -0.91 -14.45 -12.02
C GLY A 601 -0.55 -13.72 -13.31
N LYS A 602 -1.52 -13.56 -14.23
CA LYS A 602 -1.32 -12.96 -15.55
C LYS A 602 -2.32 -11.84 -15.84
N PRO A 603 -1.90 -10.81 -16.60
CA PRO A 603 -0.53 -10.56 -17.04
C PRO A 603 0.40 -10.24 -15.85
N THR A 604 1.66 -10.64 -15.96
CA THR A 604 2.73 -10.32 -14.99
C THR A 604 3.13 -8.85 -15.07
N LEU A 605 3.81 -8.32 -14.05
CA LEU A 605 4.34 -6.95 -14.06
C LEU A 605 5.17 -6.64 -15.33
N ASP A 606 6.04 -7.56 -15.76
CA ASP A 606 6.85 -7.37 -16.98
C ASP A 606 6.01 -7.39 -18.26
N GLU A 607 4.96 -8.21 -18.33
CA GLU A 607 4.01 -8.22 -19.46
C GLU A 607 3.25 -6.89 -19.54
N GLN A 608 2.82 -6.32 -18.41
CA GLN A 608 2.17 -5.00 -18.35
C GLN A 608 3.12 -3.86 -18.76
N LYS A 609 4.35 -3.86 -18.26
CA LYS A 609 5.39 -2.90 -18.66
C LYS A 609 5.72 -2.97 -20.16
N ALA A 610 5.68 -4.18 -20.73
CA ALA A 610 5.86 -4.34 -22.17
C ALA A 610 4.65 -3.83 -22.97
N ALA A 611 3.44 -3.92 -22.41
CA ALA A 611 2.20 -3.48 -23.06
C ALA A 611 1.98 -1.96 -22.99
N SER A 612 2.42 -1.29 -21.92
CA SER A 612 2.20 0.14 -21.71
C SER A 612 3.51 0.87 -21.36
N PRO A 613 4.05 1.71 -22.27
CA PRO A 613 5.18 2.58 -21.98
C PRO A 613 4.93 3.55 -20.82
N VAL A 614 3.69 4.00 -20.64
CA VAL A 614 3.28 4.90 -19.54
C VAL A 614 3.36 4.16 -18.20
N PHE A 615 2.78 2.97 -18.11
CA PHE A 615 2.85 2.16 -16.89
C PHE A 615 4.29 1.73 -16.59
N LYS A 616 5.07 1.39 -17.62
CA LYS A 616 6.51 1.14 -17.47
C LYS A 616 7.25 2.35 -16.90
N HIS A 617 6.93 3.56 -17.35
CA HIS A 617 7.52 4.78 -16.83
C HIS A 617 7.20 4.98 -15.34
N ILE A 618 5.94 4.79 -14.95
CA ILE A 618 5.50 4.84 -13.53
C ILE A 618 6.28 3.85 -12.68
N VAL A 619 6.41 2.60 -13.13
CA VAL A 619 7.08 1.56 -12.35
C VAL A 619 8.60 1.77 -12.31
N ASP A 620 9.26 1.86 -13.45
CA ASP A 620 10.72 1.80 -13.48
C ASP A 620 11.37 3.13 -13.04
N ASP A 621 10.74 4.26 -13.38
CA ASP A 621 11.34 5.59 -13.25
C ASP A 621 10.83 6.40 -12.05
N THR A 622 9.80 5.95 -11.32
CA THR A 622 9.47 6.53 -10.00
C THR A 622 10.63 6.34 -9.02
N ASP A 623 10.94 7.41 -8.28
CA ASP A 623 12.07 7.51 -7.37
C ASP A 623 12.11 6.31 -6.40
N PRO A 624 13.26 5.65 -6.23
CA PRO A 624 13.38 4.49 -5.36
C PRO A 624 13.11 4.76 -3.88
N SER A 625 13.05 6.03 -3.41
CA SER A 625 12.61 6.36 -2.05
C SER A 625 11.09 6.16 -1.83
N VAL A 626 10.30 6.14 -2.91
CA VAL A 626 8.86 5.85 -2.84
C VAL A 626 8.64 4.39 -2.44
N SER A 627 8.02 4.20 -1.27
CA SER A 627 7.82 2.89 -0.63
C SER A 627 6.55 2.18 -1.10
N ALA A 628 5.55 2.86 -1.65
CA ALA A 628 4.36 2.22 -2.21
C ALA A 628 3.80 3.04 -3.36
N ILE A 629 3.26 2.35 -4.38
CA ILE A 629 2.58 2.96 -5.51
C ILE A 629 1.13 2.46 -5.53
N PHE A 630 0.19 3.40 -5.40
CA PHE A 630 -1.21 3.18 -5.72
C PHE A 630 -1.53 3.83 -7.07
N THR A 631 -2.35 3.15 -7.85
CA THR A 631 -2.72 3.55 -9.21
C THR A 631 -4.23 3.59 -9.37
N GLY A 632 -4.73 4.23 -10.42
CA GLY A 632 -6.16 4.36 -10.75
C GLY A 632 -6.39 4.49 -12.26
N HIS A 633 -7.49 5.15 -12.66
CA HIS A 633 -7.85 5.55 -14.02
C HIS A 633 -8.28 4.40 -14.95
N THR A 634 -7.48 3.34 -15.01
CA THR A 634 -7.70 2.24 -15.96
C THR A 634 -8.79 1.25 -15.51
N HIS A 635 -9.26 1.35 -14.26
CA HIS A 635 -10.21 0.44 -13.59
C HIS A 635 -9.74 -1.03 -13.52
N MET A 636 -8.44 -1.25 -13.61
CA MET A 636 -7.87 -2.60 -13.61
C MET A 636 -7.57 -3.04 -12.18
N ARG A 637 -7.88 -4.29 -11.86
CA ARG A 637 -7.54 -4.86 -10.55
C ARG A 637 -6.23 -5.63 -10.67
N TYR A 638 -5.22 -5.25 -9.88
CA TYR A 638 -3.95 -5.95 -9.80
C TYR A 638 -3.21 -5.63 -8.50
N SER A 639 -2.30 -6.51 -8.09
CA SER A 639 -1.38 -6.26 -6.98
C SER A 639 -0.02 -6.87 -7.29
N TYR A 640 0.91 -6.02 -7.72
CA TYR A 640 2.26 -6.45 -8.07
C TYR A 640 3.27 -6.06 -6.99
N THR A 641 4.39 -6.78 -6.97
CA THR A 641 5.58 -6.48 -6.17
C THR A 641 6.75 -6.25 -7.12
N ASP A 642 7.46 -5.14 -6.97
CA ASP A 642 8.69 -4.87 -7.73
C ASP A 642 9.94 -5.20 -6.91
N PRO A 643 10.57 -6.38 -7.12
CA PRO A 643 11.74 -6.79 -6.35
C PRO A 643 12.98 -5.93 -6.62
N ASN A 644 13.00 -5.15 -7.70
CA ASN A 644 14.13 -4.27 -8.00
C ASN A 644 14.12 -2.98 -7.16
N LYS A 645 13.04 -2.74 -6.41
CA LYS A 645 12.80 -1.53 -5.61
C LYS A 645 12.38 -1.90 -4.18
N ASN A 646 13.14 -2.79 -3.53
CA ASN A 646 12.86 -3.26 -2.16
C ASN A 646 11.44 -3.86 -2.01
N ASP A 647 11.03 -4.73 -2.94
CA ASP A 647 9.69 -5.35 -2.94
C ASP A 647 8.53 -4.33 -2.89
N ARG A 648 8.70 -3.16 -3.50
CA ARG A 648 7.70 -2.08 -3.51
C ARG A 648 6.37 -2.57 -4.11
N PRO A 649 5.24 -2.44 -3.37
CA PRO A 649 3.91 -2.78 -3.89
C PRO A 649 3.42 -1.75 -4.91
N ILE A 650 2.74 -2.25 -5.96
CA ILE A 650 2.08 -1.48 -7.01
C ILE A 650 0.64 -2.01 -7.13
N ILE A 651 -0.35 -1.22 -6.72
CA ILE A 651 -1.73 -1.70 -6.54
C ILE A 651 -2.73 -0.80 -7.26
N GLN A 652 -3.75 -1.42 -7.87
CA GLN A 652 -5.00 -0.79 -8.28
C GLN A 652 -6.16 -1.70 -7.88
N THR A 653 -7.26 -1.12 -7.38
CA THR A 653 -8.33 -1.88 -6.73
C THR A 653 -9.46 -2.27 -7.68
N GLY A 654 -9.26 -2.13 -8.99
CA GLY A 654 -10.34 -2.13 -9.96
C GLY A 654 -11.04 -0.79 -9.93
N SER A 655 -12.34 -0.78 -9.64
CA SER A 655 -13.11 0.46 -9.51
C SER A 655 -14.37 0.26 -8.65
N TYR A 656 -15.13 1.33 -8.48
CA TYR A 656 -16.53 1.31 -8.01
C TYR A 656 -16.73 0.75 -6.61
N ALA A 657 -15.73 0.93 -5.74
CA ALA A 657 -15.74 0.40 -4.37
C ALA A 657 -15.85 -1.12 -4.30
N ALA A 658 -15.45 -1.84 -5.36
CA ALA A 658 -15.50 -3.30 -5.38
C ALA A 658 -14.41 -3.94 -4.50
N ASN A 659 -13.27 -3.27 -4.34
CA ASN A 659 -12.16 -3.72 -3.51
C ASN A 659 -11.52 -2.53 -2.77
N VAL A 660 -10.82 -2.84 -1.68
CA VAL A 660 -9.95 -1.93 -0.92
C VAL A 660 -8.51 -2.42 -1.08
N GLY A 661 -7.59 -1.55 -1.48
CA GLY A 661 -6.16 -1.85 -1.50
C GLY A 661 -5.62 -1.82 -0.07
N GLN A 662 -4.76 -2.76 0.30
CA GLN A 662 -4.14 -2.80 1.63
C GLN A 662 -2.64 -3.06 1.51
N VAL A 663 -1.84 -2.18 2.11
CA VAL A 663 -0.41 -2.35 2.33
C VAL A 663 -0.12 -2.13 3.81
N VAL A 664 0.33 -3.18 4.50
CA VAL A 664 0.82 -3.11 5.88
C VAL A 664 2.33 -3.16 5.83
N LEU A 665 2.98 -2.09 6.30
CA LEU A 665 4.42 -1.95 6.33
C LEU A 665 4.92 -1.60 7.74
N ASP A 666 6.13 -2.05 8.07
CA ASP A 666 6.87 -1.63 9.24
C ASP A 666 7.98 -0.68 8.82
N TYR A 667 8.06 0.48 9.48
CA TYR A 667 9.16 1.42 9.38
C TYR A 667 10.06 1.34 10.61
N ASP A 668 11.32 0.99 10.41
CA ASP A 668 12.34 0.97 11.45
C ASP A 668 12.97 2.37 11.59
N LYS A 669 12.62 3.09 12.66
CA LYS A 669 13.06 4.46 12.98
C LYS A 669 14.56 4.58 13.20
N THR A 670 15.26 3.48 13.47
CA THR A 670 16.71 3.49 13.69
C THR A 670 17.48 3.38 12.38
N THR A 671 16.98 2.56 11.45
CA THR A 671 17.65 2.27 10.17
C THR A 671 17.05 3.01 8.98
N GLY A 672 15.87 3.60 9.13
CA GLY A 672 15.08 4.17 8.03
C GLY A 672 14.52 3.12 7.06
N LYS A 673 14.48 1.84 7.46
CA LYS A 673 14.13 0.73 6.56
C LYS A 673 12.63 0.43 6.60
N VAL A 674 12.03 0.25 5.43
CA VAL A 674 10.67 -0.26 5.25
C VAL A 674 10.68 -1.77 4.93
N THR A 675 9.80 -2.52 5.60
CA THR A 675 9.47 -3.93 5.29
C THR A 675 7.96 -4.14 5.23
N TYR A 676 7.48 -5.11 4.45
CA TYR A 676 6.04 -5.33 4.24
C TYR A 676 5.56 -6.61 4.94
N GLU A 677 4.49 -6.49 5.70
CA GLU A 677 3.77 -7.62 6.31
C GLU A 677 2.71 -8.16 5.36
N LYS A 678 1.97 -7.27 4.70
CA LYS A 678 0.80 -7.61 3.87
C LYS A 678 0.67 -6.64 2.70
N THR A 679 0.41 -7.16 1.51
CA THR A 679 0.12 -6.35 0.31
C THR A 679 -0.96 -7.04 -0.52
N GLY A 680 -1.99 -6.32 -0.97
CA GLY A 680 -3.03 -6.91 -1.82
C GLY A 680 -4.27 -6.06 -2.01
N THR A 681 -5.28 -6.65 -2.65
CA THR A 681 -6.63 -6.11 -2.71
C THR A 681 -7.58 -6.97 -1.88
N VAL A 682 -8.47 -6.34 -1.12
CA VAL A 682 -9.51 -6.99 -0.32
C VAL A 682 -10.86 -6.72 -0.96
N ALA A 683 -11.56 -7.77 -1.39
CA ALA A 683 -12.90 -7.63 -1.96
C ALA A 683 -13.92 -7.16 -0.90
N VAL A 684 -14.80 -6.26 -1.30
CA VAL A 684 -15.90 -5.78 -0.44
C VAL A 684 -16.99 -6.85 -0.32
N ASP A 685 -17.36 -7.19 0.91
CA ASP A 685 -18.42 -8.17 1.18
C ASP A 685 -19.81 -7.55 1.07
N THR A 686 -20.48 -7.77 -0.06
CA THR A 686 -21.87 -7.33 -0.31
C THR A 686 -22.92 -8.39 0.06
N SER A 687 -22.57 -9.42 0.83
CA SER A 687 -23.51 -10.49 1.19
C SER A 687 -24.53 -10.08 2.27
N LYS A 688 -24.19 -9.08 3.08
CA LYS A 688 -25.04 -8.53 4.15
C LYS A 688 -25.76 -7.26 3.68
N SER A 689 -26.96 -7.03 4.20
CA SER A 689 -27.69 -5.78 3.95
C SER A 689 -27.12 -4.59 4.72
N ASP A 690 -27.41 -3.38 4.24
CA ASP A 690 -27.00 -2.13 4.91
C ASP A 690 -27.46 -2.07 6.38
N ASP A 691 -28.68 -2.56 6.67
CA ASP A 691 -29.24 -2.56 8.03
C ASP A 691 -28.49 -3.52 8.96
N GLU A 692 -28.10 -4.70 8.47
CA GLU A 692 -27.31 -5.68 9.23
C GLU A 692 -25.90 -5.16 9.54
N LEU A 693 -25.26 -4.54 8.54
CA LEU A 693 -23.93 -3.94 8.69
C LEU A 693 -23.97 -2.76 9.66
N ALA A 694 -24.95 -1.87 9.57
CA ALA A 694 -25.07 -0.77 10.52
C ALA A 694 -25.45 -1.21 11.94
N ALA A 695 -26.18 -2.31 12.10
CA ALA A 695 -26.51 -2.85 13.41
C ALA A 695 -25.31 -3.49 14.13
N THR A 696 -24.34 -4.02 13.36
CA THR A 696 -23.15 -4.71 13.87
C THR A 696 -21.86 -3.89 13.80
N GLY A 697 -21.83 -2.86 12.97
CA GLY A 697 -20.70 -1.95 12.77
C GLY A 697 -20.62 -0.84 13.81
N ASP A 698 -19.54 -0.05 13.70
CA ASP A 698 -19.29 1.11 14.54
C ASP A 698 -20.16 2.33 14.17
N ASP A 699 -19.89 3.45 14.82
CA ASP A 699 -20.64 4.69 14.58
C ASP A 699 -20.38 5.30 13.19
N THR A 700 -19.21 5.05 12.61
CA THR A 700 -18.85 5.47 11.25
C THR A 700 -19.73 4.76 10.22
N VAL A 701 -19.87 3.43 10.33
CA VAL A 701 -20.75 2.64 9.43
C VAL A 701 -22.20 3.10 9.52
N LYS A 702 -22.69 3.40 10.74
CA LYS A 702 -24.05 3.95 10.94
C LYS A 702 -24.21 5.34 10.32
N GLN A 703 -23.20 6.20 10.45
CA GLN A 703 -23.19 7.52 9.84
C GLN A 703 -23.22 7.43 8.32
N VAL A 704 -22.39 6.58 7.72
CA VAL A 704 -22.38 6.34 6.26
C VAL A 704 -23.75 5.88 5.79
N LYS A 705 -24.38 4.94 6.49
CA LYS A 705 -25.75 4.51 6.17
C LYS A 705 -26.74 5.67 6.18
N SER A 706 -26.69 6.55 7.19
CA SER A 706 -27.57 7.72 7.25
C SER A 706 -27.36 8.66 6.07
N ILE A 707 -26.12 8.84 5.62
CA ILE A 707 -25.79 9.66 4.43
C ILE A 707 -26.37 9.01 3.17
N VAL A 708 -26.19 7.68 3.00
CA VAL A 708 -26.73 6.92 1.87
C VAL A 708 -28.25 7.00 1.82
N ASP A 709 -28.94 6.79 2.94
CA ASP A 709 -30.40 6.86 3.00
C ASP A 709 -30.92 8.27 2.64
N ALA A 710 -30.26 9.32 3.13
CA ALA A 710 -30.58 10.70 2.75
C ALA A 710 -30.32 10.97 1.27
N ALA A 711 -29.21 10.46 0.73
CA ALA A 711 -28.85 10.64 -0.67
C ALA A 711 -29.84 9.93 -1.61
N VAL A 712 -30.29 8.72 -1.27
CA VAL A 712 -31.30 7.99 -2.04
C VAL A 712 -32.65 8.69 -1.98
N ALA A 713 -33.04 9.24 -0.83
CA ALA A 713 -34.28 10.01 -0.70
C ALA A 713 -34.25 11.27 -1.59
N LYS A 714 -33.13 12.01 -1.58
CA LYS A 714 -32.95 13.18 -2.44
C LYS A 714 -32.84 12.82 -3.92
N GLY A 715 -32.14 11.73 -4.25
CA GLY A 715 -32.10 11.15 -5.58
C GLY A 715 -33.51 10.84 -6.10
N THR A 716 -34.37 10.27 -5.26
CA THR A 716 -35.78 10.03 -5.61
C THR A 716 -36.55 11.32 -5.92
N GLU A 717 -36.36 12.37 -5.12
CA GLU A 717 -36.98 13.68 -5.36
C GLU A 717 -36.54 14.27 -6.71
N GLU A 718 -35.23 14.32 -6.96
CA GLU A 718 -34.67 14.88 -8.19
C GLU A 718 -34.99 14.02 -9.41
N GLY A 719 -35.04 12.70 -9.25
CA GLY A 719 -35.42 11.73 -10.26
C GLY A 719 -36.81 11.95 -10.84
N ASN A 720 -37.71 12.59 -10.08
CA ASN A 720 -39.07 12.91 -10.50
C ASN A 720 -39.17 14.20 -11.34
N LYS A 721 -38.08 14.99 -11.46
CA LYS A 721 -38.08 16.21 -12.28
C LYS A 721 -38.10 15.87 -13.77
N LYS A 722 -38.84 16.67 -14.55
CA LYS A 722 -38.97 16.50 -16.01
C LYS A 722 -37.70 17.00 -16.71
N VAL A 723 -37.15 16.19 -17.62
CA VAL A 723 -35.94 16.49 -18.41
C VAL A 723 -36.20 16.59 -19.91
N GLY A 724 -37.33 16.08 -20.38
CA GLY A 724 -37.72 16.13 -21.79
C GLY A 724 -39.14 15.62 -21.98
N ALA A 725 -39.53 15.41 -23.23
CA ALA A 725 -40.79 14.78 -23.58
C ALA A 725 -40.66 14.01 -24.90
N VAL A 726 -41.55 13.05 -25.14
CA VAL A 726 -41.68 12.36 -26.43
C VAL A 726 -42.97 12.75 -27.15
N SER A 727 -42.89 12.95 -28.47
CA SER A 727 -44.08 13.24 -29.30
C SER A 727 -44.93 11.99 -29.55
N ALA A 728 -44.31 10.81 -29.56
CA ALA A 728 -44.94 9.50 -29.70
C ALA A 728 -44.06 8.42 -29.04
N ASP A 729 -44.54 7.19 -28.97
CA ASP A 729 -43.82 6.10 -28.32
C ASP A 729 -42.47 5.81 -29.00
N ILE A 730 -41.41 5.77 -28.19
CA ILE A 730 -40.07 5.36 -28.59
C ILE A 730 -39.70 4.18 -27.70
N THR A 731 -39.52 3.01 -28.31
CA THR A 731 -39.40 1.75 -27.58
C THR A 731 -38.35 0.82 -28.18
N THR A 732 -37.85 -0.11 -27.39
CA THR A 732 -37.20 -1.33 -27.86
C THR A 732 -38.15 -2.12 -28.77
N ALA A 733 -37.66 -3.18 -29.40
CA ALA A 733 -38.49 -4.04 -30.21
C ALA A 733 -39.38 -4.91 -29.31
N PHE A 734 -40.65 -5.06 -29.67
CA PHE A 734 -41.59 -5.91 -28.95
C PHE A 734 -41.83 -7.22 -29.71
N LYS A 735 -42.05 -8.29 -28.95
CA LYS A 735 -42.48 -9.59 -29.47
C LYS A 735 -43.55 -10.17 -28.56
N ASP A 736 -44.70 -10.55 -29.12
CA ASP A 736 -45.84 -11.11 -28.39
C ASP A 736 -46.27 -10.23 -27.18
N GLY A 737 -46.25 -8.90 -27.37
CA GLY A 737 -46.59 -7.93 -26.33
C GLY A 737 -45.50 -7.71 -25.26
N LYS A 738 -44.34 -8.35 -25.38
CA LYS A 738 -43.22 -8.21 -24.43
C LYS A 738 -42.09 -7.37 -25.03
N ARG A 739 -41.53 -6.47 -24.22
CA ARG A 739 -40.35 -5.66 -24.56
C ARG A 739 -39.08 -6.51 -24.73
N ASP A 740 -38.00 -5.86 -25.16
CA ASP A 740 -36.64 -6.43 -25.19
C ASP A 740 -36.46 -7.60 -26.18
N ASP A 741 -37.12 -7.56 -27.35
CA ASP A 741 -36.78 -8.44 -28.47
C ASP A 741 -35.45 -8.03 -29.11
N ARG A 742 -34.34 -8.43 -28.48
CA ARG A 742 -32.97 -8.10 -28.91
C ARG A 742 -32.60 -8.61 -30.30
N GLY A 743 -33.44 -9.46 -30.91
CA GLY A 743 -33.24 -9.95 -32.28
C GLY A 743 -33.86 -9.07 -33.36
N SER A 744 -34.50 -7.96 -32.98
CA SER A 744 -35.23 -7.08 -33.90
C SER A 744 -34.82 -5.62 -33.71
N GLU A 745 -34.88 -4.85 -34.81
CA GLU A 745 -34.51 -3.43 -34.82
C GLU A 745 -35.61 -2.61 -34.13
N SER A 746 -35.23 -1.50 -33.48
CA SER A 746 -36.14 -0.71 -32.66
C SER A 746 -35.96 0.79 -32.80
N THR A 747 -37.04 1.55 -32.56
CA THR A 747 -37.01 3.02 -32.59
C THR A 747 -36.08 3.58 -31.52
N LEU A 748 -36.04 2.98 -30.33
CA LEU A 748 -35.16 3.39 -29.25
C LEU A 748 -33.69 3.13 -29.56
N GLY A 749 -33.34 1.96 -30.10
CA GLY A 749 -31.95 1.65 -30.47
C GLY A 749 -31.41 2.59 -31.53
N ASN A 750 -32.22 2.91 -32.53
CA ASN A 750 -31.85 3.90 -33.55
C ASN A 750 -31.67 5.30 -32.95
N LEU A 751 -32.57 5.72 -32.05
CA LEU A 751 -32.48 7.04 -31.42
C LEU A 751 -31.26 7.17 -30.51
N VAL A 752 -30.91 6.13 -29.74
CA VAL A 752 -29.68 6.13 -28.92
C VAL A 752 -28.44 6.16 -29.80
N ALA A 753 -28.43 5.45 -30.93
CA ALA A 753 -27.34 5.56 -31.90
C ALA A 753 -27.23 6.96 -32.52
N ASP A 754 -28.35 7.64 -32.78
CA ASP A 754 -28.35 9.06 -33.18
C ASP A 754 -27.82 9.98 -32.07
N SER A 755 -28.16 9.71 -30.80
CA SER A 755 -27.60 10.43 -29.65
C SER A 755 -26.09 10.26 -29.56
N LEU A 756 -25.57 9.05 -29.75
CA LEU A 756 -24.14 8.76 -29.75
C LEU A 756 -23.41 9.51 -30.87
N LEU A 757 -23.96 9.46 -32.09
CA LEU A 757 -23.41 10.23 -33.21
C LEU A 757 -23.41 11.73 -32.91
N SER A 758 -24.52 12.26 -32.40
CA SER A 758 -24.64 13.68 -32.07
C SER A 758 -23.61 14.11 -31.03
N SER A 759 -23.50 13.38 -29.93
CA SER A 759 -22.63 13.73 -28.79
C SER A 759 -21.15 13.56 -29.08
N LEU A 760 -20.77 12.68 -30.01
CA LEU A 760 -19.37 12.35 -30.31
C LEU A 760 -18.86 12.92 -31.64
N SER A 761 -19.70 13.62 -32.41
CA SER A 761 -19.36 14.09 -33.77
C SER A 761 -18.30 15.20 -33.81
N SER A 762 -18.10 15.95 -32.73
CA SER A 762 -17.11 17.02 -32.70
C SER A 762 -15.69 16.46 -32.60
N ALA A 763 -14.72 17.15 -33.20
CA ALA A 763 -13.33 16.67 -33.26
C ALA A 763 -12.70 16.49 -31.87
N ASP A 764 -13.08 17.33 -30.90
CA ASP A 764 -12.68 17.26 -29.49
C ASP A 764 -13.32 16.09 -28.73
N ARG A 765 -14.46 15.54 -29.20
CA ARG A 765 -15.12 14.37 -28.61
C ARG A 765 -14.91 13.08 -29.41
N GLY A 766 -13.91 13.09 -30.29
CA GLY A 766 -13.46 11.92 -31.03
C GLY A 766 -14.00 11.83 -32.47
N GLY A 767 -14.84 12.75 -32.93
CA GLY A 767 -15.17 12.93 -34.35
C GLY A 767 -15.99 11.80 -34.99
N ALA A 768 -16.93 11.19 -34.26
CA ALA A 768 -17.74 10.07 -34.75
C ALA A 768 -18.48 10.40 -36.06
N GLU A 769 -18.42 9.47 -37.03
CA GLU A 769 -19.18 9.49 -38.29
C GLU A 769 -20.39 8.54 -38.24
N ILE A 770 -20.35 7.53 -37.37
CA ILE A 770 -21.39 6.50 -37.21
C ILE A 770 -21.61 6.26 -35.71
N GLY A 771 -22.86 6.28 -35.26
CA GLY A 771 -23.26 5.83 -33.93
C GLY A 771 -23.73 4.38 -33.95
N VAL A 772 -23.32 3.58 -32.97
CA VAL A 772 -23.70 2.17 -32.84
C VAL A 772 -24.07 1.86 -31.39
N VAL A 773 -25.13 1.07 -31.19
CA VAL A 773 -25.52 0.59 -29.87
C VAL A 773 -25.94 -0.88 -29.91
N ASN A 774 -25.56 -1.64 -28.89
CA ASN A 774 -26.03 -3.02 -28.70
C ASN A 774 -27.41 -3.04 -28.02
N PRO A 775 -28.30 -3.98 -28.37
CA PRO A 775 -29.68 -3.98 -27.88
C PRO A 775 -29.77 -4.30 -26.39
N GLY A 776 -28.78 -5.00 -25.83
CA GLY A 776 -28.71 -5.30 -24.40
C GLY A 776 -28.51 -4.08 -23.50
N GLY A 777 -27.94 -3.00 -24.06
CA GLY A 777 -27.70 -1.71 -23.40
C GLY A 777 -28.98 -0.92 -23.09
N LEU A 778 -30.11 -1.25 -23.72
CA LEU A 778 -31.36 -0.49 -23.64
C LEU A 778 -32.31 -1.09 -22.58
N ARG A 779 -32.51 -0.38 -21.46
CA ARG A 779 -33.08 -1.00 -20.24
C ARG A 779 -34.51 -0.59 -19.91
N ALA A 780 -34.98 0.51 -20.49
CA ALA A 780 -36.34 0.99 -20.31
C ALA A 780 -36.91 1.57 -21.61
N GLU A 781 -38.20 1.91 -21.57
CA GLU A 781 -38.95 2.42 -22.70
C GLU A 781 -39.33 3.90 -22.49
N LEU A 782 -39.53 4.63 -23.58
CA LEU A 782 -40.11 5.98 -23.57
C LEU A 782 -41.47 5.96 -24.29
N CYS A 783 -42.46 5.31 -23.66
CA CYS A 783 -43.81 5.11 -24.22
C CYS A 783 -44.94 5.52 -23.28
N LYS A 784 -46.06 5.92 -23.90
CA LYS A 784 -47.36 6.25 -23.31
C LYS A 784 -48.35 5.10 -23.46
N THR A 785 -48.24 4.31 -24.53
CA THR A 785 -49.15 3.19 -24.81
C THR A 785 -48.51 1.86 -24.43
N GLY A 786 -49.21 1.02 -23.67
CA GLY A 786 -48.70 -0.25 -23.13
C GLY A 786 -49.26 -0.55 -21.74
N ASP A 787 -49.08 -1.77 -21.26
CA ASP A 787 -49.43 -2.23 -19.92
C ASP A 787 -48.38 -1.75 -18.88
N ASN A 788 -48.88 -1.29 -17.72
CA ASN A 788 -48.13 -0.60 -16.67
C ASN A 788 -46.86 -1.33 -16.16
N ALA A 789 -45.95 -0.54 -15.58
CA ALA A 789 -44.55 -0.79 -15.19
C ALA A 789 -43.52 -0.67 -16.33
N SER A 790 -43.82 -1.04 -17.58
CA SER A 790 -42.85 -0.97 -18.69
C SER A 790 -42.94 0.31 -19.54
N CYS A 791 -44.12 0.96 -19.59
CA CYS A 791 -44.34 2.25 -20.25
C CYS A 791 -44.75 3.31 -19.20
N PRO A 792 -43.80 3.87 -18.43
CA PRO A 792 -44.11 4.67 -17.25
C PRO A 792 -44.41 6.14 -17.53
N LEU A 793 -44.35 6.59 -18.79
CA LEU A 793 -44.50 8.01 -19.09
C LEU A 793 -45.93 8.48 -18.80
N ALA A 794 -46.04 9.71 -18.29
CA ALA A 794 -47.33 10.36 -18.17
C ALA A 794 -47.99 10.55 -19.55
N ALA A 795 -49.31 10.71 -19.59
CA ALA A 795 -50.06 10.86 -20.84
C ALA A 795 -49.59 12.05 -21.71
N ASP A 796 -49.00 13.08 -21.09
CA ASP A 796 -48.40 14.23 -21.81
C ASP A 796 -47.08 13.87 -22.52
N GLY A 797 -46.48 12.71 -22.23
CA GLY A 797 -45.20 12.27 -22.76
C GLY A 797 -43.98 12.84 -22.09
N SER A 798 -44.14 13.51 -20.95
CA SER A 798 -43.00 13.99 -20.18
C SER A 798 -42.12 12.83 -19.70
N ILE A 799 -40.82 13.03 -19.84
CA ILE A 799 -39.77 12.13 -19.39
C ILE A 799 -39.17 12.72 -18.12
N THR A 800 -39.19 11.97 -17.03
CA THR A 800 -38.45 12.36 -15.80
C THR A 800 -36.99 11.96 -15.89
N TYR A 801 -36.15 12.56 -15.06
CA TYR A 801 -34.72 12.21 -15.00
C TYR A 801 -34.53 10.72 -14.73
N ALA A 802 -35.26 10.16 -13.76
CA ALA A 802 -35.20 8.74 -13.44
C ALA A 802 -35.61 7.85 -14.63
N GLN A 803 -36.61 8.27 -15.40
CA GLN A 803 -37.05 7.54 -16.60
C GLN A 803 -36.02 7.59 -17.72
N ALA A 804 -35.37 8.74 -17.93
CA ALA A 804 -34.29 8.86 -18.90
C ALA A 804 -33.06 8.01 -18.49
N ASN A 805 -32.66 8.08 -17.22
CA ASN A 805 -31.59 7.26 -16.64
C ASN A 805 -31.89 5.76 -16.76
N ALA A 806 -33.15 5.36 -16.57
CA ALA A 806 -33.55 3.96 -16.69
C ALA A 806 -33.35 3.38 -18.10
N VAL A 807 -33.21 4.21 -19.15
CA VAL A 807 -32.89 3.74 -20.51
C VAL A 807 -31.43 3.28 -20.61
N LEU A 808 -30.50 4.09 -20.11
CA LEU A 808 -29.04 3.86 -20.10
C LEU A 808 -28.49 3.94 -18.67
N PRO A 809 -28.73 2.92 -17.82
CA PRO A 809 -28.44 3.00 -16.39
C PRO A 809 -27.01 2.56 -16.04
N PHE A 810 -26.20 2.18 -17.03
CA PHE A 810 -24.94 1.48 -16.81
C PHE A 810 -23.76 2.40 -16.56
N LEU A 811 -23.88 3.70 -16.86
CA LEU A 811 -22.79 4.67 -16.75
C LEU A 811 -21.57 4.24 -17.56
N ASN A 812 -21.79 3.75 -18.77
CA ASN A 812 -20.69 3.50 -19.68
C ASN A 812 -20.10 4.83 -20.14
N ASN A 813 -18.77 4.89 -20.22
CA ASN A 813 -18.11 5.96 -20.95
C ASN A 813 -18.44 5.85 -22.45
N LEU A 814 -18.58 6.99 -23.09
CA LEU A 814 -18.78 7.11 -24.52
C LEU A 814 -17.41 7.15 -25.19
N TRP A 815 -17.13 6.15 -26.00
CA TRP A 815 -15.85 6.00 -26.68
C TRP A 815 -16.00 6.18 -28.19
N THR A 816 -14.88 6.47 -28.84
CA THR A 816 -14.77 6.42 -30.29
C THR A 816 -13.63 5.50 -30.72
N THR A 817 -13.79 4.79 -31.83
CA THR A 817 -12.72 3.96 -32.44
C THR A 817 -12.75 4.06 -33.97
N THR A 818 -11.63 3.79 -34.62
CA THR A 818 -11.52 3.80 -36.08
C THR A 818 -11.54 2.38 -36.63
N LEU A 819 -12.54 2.08 -37.47
CA LEU A 819 -12.64 0.83 -38.23
C LEU A 819 -12.51 1.08 -39.73
N THR A 820 -11.87 0.18 -40.45
CA THR A 820 -12.02 0.11 -41.91
C THR A 820 -13.46 -0.26 -42.29
N GLY A 821 -13.92 0.08 -43.49
CA GLY A 821 -15.23 -0.35 -43.97
C GLY A 821 -15.39 -1.88 -43.98
N ALA A 822 -14.31 -2.64 -44.23
CA ALA A 822 -14.31 -4.09 -44.10
C ALA A 822 -14.61 -4.54 -42.67
N GLN A 823 -13.94 -3.95 -41.67
CA GLN A 823 -14.19 -4.25 -40.25
C GLN A 823 -15.59 -3.81 -39.81
N PHE A 824 -16.10 -2.67 -40.27
CA PHE A 824 -17.46 -2.25 -39.97
C PHE A 824 -18.50 -3.21 -40.58
N LYS A 825 -18.27 -3.70 -41.80
CA LYS A 825 -19.10 -4.78 -42.37
C LYS A 825 -19.04 -6.04 -41.52
N GLU A 826 -17.84 -6.44 -41.07
CA GLU A 826 -17.67 -7.58 -40.17
C GLU A 826 -18.44 -7.39 -38.85
N ALA A 827 -18.49 -6.17 -38.30
CA ALA A 827 -19.27 -5.88 -37.09
C ALA A 827 -20.77 -6.15 -37.32
N LEU A 828 -21.29 -5.80 -38.49
CA LEU A 828 -22.67 -6.10 -38.88
C LEU A 828 -22.89 -7.61 -39.12
N GLU A 829 -21.90 -8.34 -39.63
CA GLU A 829 -21.94 -9.81 -39.76
C GLU A 829 -21.91 -10.51 -38.39
N GLN A 830 -21.21 -9.93 -37.40
CA GLN A 830 -21.15 -10.45 -36.03
C GLN A 830 -22.48 -10.34 -35.28
N GLN A 831 -23.49 -9.68 -35.84
CA GLN A 831 -24.88 -9.80 -35.35
C GLN A 831 -25.36 -11.24 -35.37
N TRP A 832 -24.88 -12.08 -36.30
CA TRP A 832 -25.00 -13.54 -36.23
C TRP A 832 -23.89 -14.10 -35.35
N GLN A 833 -24.26 -14.36 -34.10
CA GLN A 833 -23.32 -14.51 -33.00
C GLN A 833 -22.56 -15.83 -33.04
N THR A 834 -21.28 -15.78 -32.68
CA THR A 834 -20.44 -16.96 -32.44
C THR A 834 -19.72 -16.82 -31.09
N THR A 835 -19.59 -17.95 -30.40
CA THR A 835 -18.66 -18.11 -29.28
C THR A 835 -17.20 -18.06 -29.78
N THR A 836 -16.25 -17.99 -28.86
CA THR A 836 -14.82 -17.92 -29.19
C THR A 836 -14.30 -19.16 -29.93
N ASP A 837 -14.92 -20.33 -29.71
CA ASP A 837 -14.63 -21.57 -30.45
C ASP A 837 -15.41 -21.70 -31.78
N GLY A 838 -16.15 -20.67 -32.18
CA GLY A 838 -16.88 -20.61 -33.45
C GLY A 838 -18.23 -21.31 -33.43
N THR A 839 -18.72 -21.77 -32.28
CA THR A 839 -20.05 -22.38 -32.15
C THR A 839 -21.15 -21.32 -31.96
N THR A 840 -22.41 -21.69 -32.16
CA THR A 840 -23.55 -20.77 -32.00
C THR A 840 -23.98 -20.70 -30.53
N PRO A 841 -23.98 -19.51 -29.89
CA PRO A 841 -24.40 -19.35 -28.51
C PRO A 841 -25.93 -19.45 -28.34
N SER A 842 -26.40 -19.46 -27.08
CA SER A 842 -27.84 -19.50 -26.74
C SER A 842 -28.65 -18.33 -27.28
N ARG A 843 -27.99 -17.18 -27.52
CA ARG A 843 -28.54 -16.04 -28.26
C ARG A 843 -27.84 -15.96 -29.63
N PRO A 844 -28.38 -16.61 -30.67
CA PRO A 844 -27.70 -16.73 -31.97
C PRO A 844 -27.68 -15.42 -32.77
N TYR A 845 -28.48 -14.42 -32.38
CA TYR A 845 -28.55 -13.14 -33.07
C TYR A 845 -28.76 -11.98 -32.11
N LEU A 846 -28.07 -10.85 -32.34
CA LEU A 846 -28.24 -9.58 -31.64
C LEU A 846 -28.30 -8.44 -32.66
N GLN A 847 -29.40 -7.69 -32.66
CA GLN A 847 -29.60 -6.58 -33.59
C GLN A 847 -28.94 -5.30 -33.08
N LEU A 848 -27.92 -4.81 -33.78
CA LEU A 848 -27.34 -3.48 -33.52
C LEU A 848 -28.33 -2.37 -33.92
N GLY A 849 -28.42 -1.35 -33.07
CA GLY A 849 -29.00 -0.06 -33.43
C GLY A 849 -27.95 0.82 -34.10
N LEU A 850 -28.34 1.54 -35.16
CA LEU A 850 -27.45 2.34 -35.97
C LEU A 850 -27.99 3.76 -36.15
N SER A 851 -27.08 4.73 -36.18
CA SER A 851 -27.43 6.12 -36.46
C SER A 851 -28.07 6.27 -37.84
N HIS A 852 -28.91 7.28 -38.01
CA HIS A 852 -29.80 7.41 -39.15
C HIS A 852 -29.13 7.48 -40.53
N ASN A 853 -27.84 7.79 -40.54
CA ASN A 853 -27.03 7.89 -41.74
C ASN A 853 -26.50 6.53 -42.23
N VAL A 854 -26.77 5.42 -41.52
CA VAL A 854 -26.39 4.07 -41.93
C VAL A 854 -27.61 3.23 -42.29
N SER A 855 -27.53 2.49 -43.38
CA SER A 855 -28.50 1.45 -43.72
C SER A 855 -27.82 0.26 -44.39
N TYR A 856 -28.33 -0.94 -44.19
CA TYR A 856 -27.81 -2.16 -44.78
C TYR A 856 -28.92 -3.14 -45.15
N THR A 857 -28.62 -3.99 -46.13
CA THR A 857 -29.47 -5.13 -46.49
C THR A 857 -28.78 -6.43 -46.15
N TYR A 858 -29.56 -7.49 -45.90
CA TYR A 858 -29.01 -8.80 -45.57
C TYR A 858 -29.85 -9.97 -46.07
N ASP A 859 -29.23 -11.14 -46.20
CA ASP A 859 -29.88 -12.44 -46.36
C ASP A 859 -29.59 -13.30 -45.12
N SER A 860 -30.62 -13.52 -44.29
CA SER A 860 -30.49 -14.31 -43.07
C SER A 860 -30.17 -15.78 -43.32
N ASN A 861 -30.38 -16.29 -44.54
CA ASN A 861 -30.11 -17.67 -44.92
C ASN A 861 -28.74 -17.86 -45.58
N ALA A 862 -27.99 -16.78 -45.81
CA ALA A 862 -26.63 -16.86 -46.31
C ALA A 862 -25.71 -17.59 -45.30
N GLU A 863 -24.54 -18.03 -45.79
CA GLU A 863 -23.53 -18.63 -44.92
C GLU A 863 -22.94 -17.56 -43.97
N GLN A 864 -22.45 -17.99 -42.81
CA GLN A 864 -21.81 -17.11 -41.82
C GLN A 864 -20.78 -16.18 -42.49
N GLY A 865 -20.82 -14.89 -42.15
CA GLY A 865 -19.94 -13.86 -42.72
C GLY A 865 -20.34 -13.37 -44.12
N HIS A 866 -21.46 -13.85 -44.67
CA HIS A 866 -22.00 -13.45 -45.96
C HIS A 866 -23.46 -12.99 -45.88
N HIS A 867 -23.97 -12.68 -44.68
CA HIS A 867 -25.33 -12.22 -44.50
C HIS A 867 -25.51 -10.81 -45.04
N ILE A 868 -24.55 -9.91 -44.85
CA ILE A 868 -24.65 -8.51 -45.25
C ILE A 868 -24.42 -8.36 -46.76
N THR A 869 -25.46 -7.92 -47.47
CA THR A 869 -25.49 -7.83 -48.94
C THR A 869 -25.20 -6.42 -49.48
N SER A 870 -25.53 -5.37 -48.74
CA SER A 870 -25.22 -3.97 -49.06
C SER A 870 -25.13 -3.16 -47.78
N VAL A 871 -24.26 -2.15 -47.74
CA VAL A 871 -24.18 -1.17 -46.65
C VAL A 871 -23.99 0.20 -47.28
N THR A 872 -24.71 1.20 -46.78
CA THR A 872 -24.53 2.61 -47.13
C THR A 872 -24.33 3.46 -45.89
N VAL A 873 -23.40 4.42 -45.99
CA VAL A 873 -23.13 5.44 -44.98
C VAL A 873 -23.28 6.81 -45.64
N ASN A 874 -24.07 7.71 -45.05
CA ASN A 874 -24.45 9.00 -45.61
C ASN A 874 -25.03 8.87 -47.05
N GLY A 875 -25.82 7.82 -47.29
CA GLY A 875 -26.43 7.51 -48.59
C GLY A 875 -25.47 7.01 -49.68
N LYS A 876 -24.18 6.82 -49.37
CA LYS A 876 -23.18 6.28 -50.31
C LYS A 876 -22.83 4.85 -49.95
N PRO A 877 -22.53 3.96 -50.92
CA PRO A 877 -22.00 2.63 -50.63
C PRO A 877 -20.78 2.68 -49.71
N LEU A 878 -20.69 1.71 -48.79
CA LEU A 878 -19.55 1.54 -47.90
C LEU A 878 -18.28 1.26 -48.71
N ASP A 879 -17.24 2.06 -48.51
CA ASP A 879 -15.92 1.80 -49.06
C ASP A 879 -15.16 0.90 -48.08
N LEU A 880 -14.87 -0.33 -48.49
CA LEU A 880 -14.23 -1.34 -47.62
C LEU A 880 -12.83 -0.95 -47.16
N LYS A 881 -12.13 -0.06 -47.88
CA LYS A 881 -10.77 0.40 -47.55
C LYS A 881 -10.76 1.72 -46.79
N LYS A 882 -11.85 2.50 -46.83
CA LYS A 882 -11.96 3.77 -46.10
C LYS A 882 -12.07 3.49 -44.59
N ASN A 883 -11.43 4.34 -43.79
CA ASN A 883 -11.62 4.40 -42.34
C ASN A 883 -12.89 5.18 -41.99
N TYR A 884 -13.65 4.66 -41.03
CA TYR A 884 -14.84 5.27 -40.46
C TYR A 884 -14.68 5.40 -38.95
N ARG A 885 -15.00 6.58 -38.42
CA ARG A 885 -15.00 6.81 -36.98
C ARG A 885 -16.33 6.36 -36.36
N ILE A 886 -16.26 5.37 -35.47
CA ILE A 886 -17.41 4.77 -34.81
C ILE A 886 -17.52 5.30 -33.39
N GLY A 887 -18.68 5.83 -33.00
CA GLY A 887 -19.01 6.23 -31.64
C GLY A 887 -19.98 5.24 -30.98
N SER A 888 -19.66 4.80 -29.77
CA SER A 888 -20.43 3.80 -29.03
C SER A 888 -20.07 3.82 -27.54
N PHE A 889 -20.76 3.02 -26.73
CA PHE A 889 -20.36 2.73 -25.35
C PHE A 889 -19.03 1.95 -25.31
N SER A 890 -18.20 2.21 -24.29
CA SER A 890 -16.93 1.51 -24.04
C SER A 890 -17.08 -0.01 -24.07
N PHE A 891 -18.11 -0.54 -23.40
CA PHE A 891 -18.44 -1.99 -23.39
C PHE A 891 -18.43 -2.62 -24.79
N LEU A 892 -19.11 -1.98 -25.76
CA LEU A 892 -19.21 -2.55 -27.10
C LEU A 892 -17.90 -2.37 -27.88
N LEU A 893 -17.22 -1.24 -27.70
CA LEU A 893 -15.95 -0.98 -28.38
C LEU A 893 -14.80 -1.88 -27.90
N GLN A 894 -14.89 -2.39 -26.67
CA GLN A 894 -13.98 -3.41 -26.13
C GLN A 894 -14.34 -4.84 -26.59
N GLY A 895 -15.33 -5.00 -27.47
CA GLY A 895 -15.73 -6.30 -28.01
C GLY A 895 -16.80 -7.04 -27.20
N GLY A 896 -17.50 -6.33 -26.32
CA GLY A 896 -18.68 -6.84 -25.60
C GLY A 896 -19.74 -7.43 -26.53
N ASP A 897 -20.60 -8.29 -25.99
CA ASP A 897 -21.65 -9.02 -26.75
C ASP A 897 -21.10 -9.76 -27.99
N ASN A 898 -19.88 -10.31 -27.89
CA ASN A 898 -19.17 -11.03 -28.96
C ASN A 898 -18.84 -10.20 -30.21
N PHE A 899 -18.99 -8.86 -30.19
CA PHE A 899 -18.64 -7.99 -31.31
C PHE A 899 -17.13 -7.68 -31.36
N ARG A 900 -16.32 -8.74 -31.42
CA ARG A 900 -14.85 -8.74 -31.27
C ARG A 900 -14.12 -7.83 -32.24
N VAL A 901 -14.71 -7.53 -33.40
CA VAL A 901 -14.03 -6.67 -34.39
C VAL A 901 -13.91 -5.22 -33.91
N PHE A 902 -14.79 -4.74 -33.01
CA PHE A 902 -14.66 -3.40 -32.46
C PHE A 902 -13.36 -3.24 -31.64
N ALA A 903 -12.95 -4.27 -30.89
CA ALA A 903 -11.71 -4.27 -30.12
C ALA A 903 -10.44 -4.25 -31.00
N GLN A 904 -10.58 -4.54 -32.30
CA GLN A 904 -9.48 -4.43 -33.28
C GLN A 904 -9.39 -3.04 -33.91
N GLY A 905 -10.26 -2.11 -33.48
CA GLY A 905 -10.22 -0.73 -33.93
C GLY A 905 -8.95 -0.01 -33.48
N THR A 906 -8.60 1.03 -34.22
CA THR A 906 -7.40 1.84 -33.96
C THR A 906 -7.80 3.22 -33.47
N ASP A 907 -6.86 3.92 -32.82
CA ASP A 907 -7.09 5.28 -32.30
C ASP A 907 -8.32 5.34 -31.38
N THR A 908 -8.53 4.29 -30.56
CA THR A 908 -9.64 4.25 -29.61
C THR A 908 -9.43 5.33 -28.55
N ARG A 909 -10.47 6.10 -28.27
CA ARG A 909 -10.41 7.23 -27.33
C ARG A 909 -11.66 7.26 -26.46
N ASP A 910 -11.46 7.50 -25.18
CA ASP A 910 -12.51 7.97 -24.30
C ASP A 910 -12.85 9.43 -24.65
N SER A 911 -14.13 9.76 -24.69
CA SER A 911 -14.59 11.14 -24.91
C SER A 911 -14.72 11.94 -23.63
N GLY A 912 -14.62 11.28 -22.46
CA GLY A 912 -14.91 11.89 -21.17
C GLY A 912 -16.39 12.03 -20.82
N LEU A 913 -17.29 11.59 -21.72
CA LEU A 913 -18.72 11.66 -21.51
C LEU A 913 -19.25 10.33 -21.00
N VAL A 914 -20.19 10.39 -20.06
CA VAL A 914 -20.94 9.22 -19.59
C VAL A 914 -22.29 9.15 -20.31
N ASP A 915 -22.70 7.92 -20.65
CA ASP A 915 -23.90 7.62 -21.44
C ASP A 915 -25.17 8.32 -20.94
N ARG A 916 -25.47 8.25 -19.64
CA ARG A 916 -26.62 8.87 -18.99
C ARG A 916 -26.68 10.37 -19.27
N ASP A 917 -25.60 11.09 -19.01
CA ASP A 917 -25.59 12.55 -19.04
C ASP A 917 -25.67 13.05 -20.48
N ALA A 918 -24.91 12.42 -21.39
CA ALA A 918 -24.99 12.69 -22.82
C ALA A 918 -26.39 12.40 -23.39
N TRP A 919 -27.03 11.33 -22.93
CA TRP A 919 -28.39 10.96 -23.33
C TRP A 919 -29.44 11.93 -22.82
N ILE A 920 -29.37 12.32 -21.55
CA ILE A 920 -30.31 13.27 -20.96
C ILE A 920 -30.17 14.66 -21.59
N ASP A 921 -28.94 15.10 -21.84
CA ASP A 921 -28.66 16.34 -22.58
C ASP A 921 -29.24 16.27 -24.02
N TYR A 922 -29.05 15.14 -24.71
CA TYR A 922 -29.65 14.93 -26.02
C TYR A 922 -31.19 15.01 -25.99
N LEU A 923 -31.85 14.35 -25.03
CA LEU A 923 -33.30 14.43 -24.85
C LEU A 923 -33.77 15.86 -24.58
N GLY A 924 -33.04 16.62 -23.76
CA GLY A 924 -33.33 18.01 -23.44
C GLY A 924 -33.19 18.94 -24.65
N LYS A 925 -32.13 18.77 -25.45
CA LYS A 925 -31.87 19.55 -26.68
C LYS A 925 -32.88 19.25 -27.78
N ASN A 926 -33.46 18.06 -27.80
CA ASN A 926 -34.39 17.59 -28.83
C ASN A 926 -35.83 17.48 -28.31
N ASN A 927 -36.28 18.39 -27.44
CA ASN A 927 -37.57 18.29 -26.76
C ASN A 927 -38.74 19.00 -27.53
N PRO A 928 -39.85 18.31 -27.89
CA PRO A 928 -40.10 16.88 -27.70
C PRO A 928 -39.39 16.01 -28.74
N VAL A 929 -38.90 14.85 -28.31
CA VAL A 929 -38.20 13.91 -29.17
C VAL A 929 -39.22 13.09 -29.97
N SER A 930 -38.96 12.91 -31.26
CA SER A 930 -39.83 12.13 -32.14
C SER A 930 -39.20 10.80 -32.56
N PRO A 931 -39.95 9.70 -32.59
CA PRO A 931 -39.44 8.43 -33.13
C PRO A 931 -39.18 8.54 -34.62
N ARG A 932 -38.15 7.81 -35.07
CA ARG A 932 -37.90 7.52 -36.49
C ARG A 932 -38.40 6.13 -36.80
N TYR A 933 -39.30 6.01 -37.77
CA TYR A 933 -39.88 4.71 -38.17
C TYR A 933 -39.13 4.06 -39.34
N ASP A 934 -38.23 4.79 -40.00
CA ASP A 934 -37.41 4.25 -41.08
C ASP A 934 -36.40 3.22 -40.55
N ARG A 935 -36.35 2.05 -41.19
CA ARG A 935 -35.43 0.97 -40.84
C ARG A 935 -34.03 1.20 -41.38
N ARG A 936 -33.05 0.74 -40.61
CA ARG A 936 -31.63 0.64 -40.96
C ARG A 936 -31.30 -0.73 -41.55
N ALA A 937 -31.97 -1.79 -41.11
CA ALA A 937 -31.73 -3.18 -41.52
C ALA A 937 -32.94 -3.78 -42.24
N VAL A 938 -32.77 -4.19 -43.49
CA VAL A 938 -33.84 -4.83 -44.29
C VAL A 938 -33.39 -6.15 -44.89
N ALA A 939 -34.18 -7.21 -44.71
CA ALA A 939 -33.88 -8.50 -45.31
C ALA A 939 -34.28 -8.51 -46.78
N VAL A 940 -33.33 -8.75 -47.69
CA VAL A 940 -33.54 -8.72 -49.14
C VAL A 940 -32.88 -9.91 -49.80
N THR A 941 -33.68 -10.69 -50.54
CA THR A 941 -33.20 -11.80 -51.38
C THR A 941 -33.60 -11.62 -52.84
N GLY A 942 -33.01 -12.41 -53.73
CA GLY A 942 -33.23 -12.27 -55.18
C GLY A 942 -32.40 -11.17 -55.84
N ILE A 943 -31.41 -10.60 -55.13
CA ILE A 943 -30.49 -9.59 -55.67
C ILE A 943 -29.71 -10.23 -56.85
N PRO A 944 -29.75 -9.64 -58.07
CA PRO A 944 -29.04 -10.16 -59.23
C PRO A 944 -27.52 -10.23 -59.02
N THR A 945 -26.92 -11.35 -59.36
CA THR A 945 -25.46 -11.57 -59.23
C THR A 945 -24.67 -11.18 -60.48
N GLY A 946 -25.35 -11.01 -61.61
CA GLY A 946 -24.79 -10.64 -62.91
C GLY A 946 -25.17 -9.23 -63.37
N SER A 947 -24.65 -8.83 -64.53
CA SER A 947 -25.09 -7.59 -65.17
C SER A 947 -26.46 -7.78 -65.81
N LEU A 948 -27.31 -6.77 -65.71
CA LEU A 948 -28.67 -6.75 -66.27
C LEU A 948 -28.68 -6.05 -67.63
N LYS A 949 -29.58 -6.43 -68.52
CA LYS A 949 -29.84 -5.69 -69.76
C LYS A 949 -30.95 -4.65 -69.56
N ALA A 950 -30.92 -3.57 -70.34
CA ALA A 950 -32.05 -2.65 -70.41
C ALA A 950 -33.34 -3.41 -70.81
N GLY A 951 -34.43 -3.18 -70.09
CA GLY A 951 -35.70 -3.91 -70.25
C GLY A 951 -35.75 -5.28 -69.56
N GLU A 952 -34.65 -5.77 -68.97
CA GLU A 952 -34.64 -7.00 -68.19
C GLU A 952 -35.44 -6.84 -66.89
N THR A 953 -36.09 -7.92 -66.45
CA THR A 953 -36.86 -7.94 -65.21
C THR A 953 -36.31 -8.99 -64.26
N PHE A 954 -36.22 -8.65 -62.97
CA PHE A 954 -35.91 -9.57 -61.89
C PHE A 954 -36.87 -9.33 -60.70
N THR A 955 -36.83 -10.23 -59.72
CA THR A 955 -37.71 -10.19 -58.55
C THR A 955 -36.88 -10.11 -57.28
N LEU A 956 -37.23 -9.16 -56.41
CA LEU A 956 -36.69 -9.05 -55.06
C LEU A 956 -37.75 -9.48 -54.04
N ASN A 957 -37.34 -10.21 -53.02
CA ASN A 957 -38.19 -10.50 -51.88
C ASN A 957 -37.69 -9.72 -50.67
N PHE A 958 -38.61 -9.00 -50.04
CA PHE A 958 -38.37 -8.20 -48.85
C PHE A 958 -39.08 -8.82 -47.65
N SER A 959 -38.42 -8.82 -46.50
CA SER A 959 -39.02 -9.07 -45.18
C SER A 959 -38.39 -8.14 -44.15
N LYS A 960 -38.97 -8.07 -42.94
CA LYS A 960 -38.56 -7.09 -41.91
C LYS A 960 -38.66 -5.67 -42.46
N LEU A 961 -39.80 -5.32 -43.06
CA LEU A 961 -40.05 -3.98 -43.58
C LEU A 961 -40.55 -3.02 -42.50
N THR A 962 -41.19 -3.50 -41.43
CA THR A 962 -41.70 -2.64 -40.35
C THR A 962 -40.96 -2.91 -39.04
N LEU A 963 -40.68 -1.87 -38.24
CA LEU A 963 -40.13 -2.02 -36.88
C LEU A 963 -41.20 -2.63 -35.95
N THR A 964 -40.81 -3.45 -34.98
CA THR A 964 -41.76 -4.03 -34.01
C THR A 964 -41.90 -3.22 -32.72
N SER A 965 -41.34 -2.01 -32.69
CA SER A 965 -41.58 -1.02 -31.64
C SER A 965 -43.06 -0.59 -31.60
N LEU A 966 -43.52 -0.12 -30.44
CA LEU A 966 -44.88 0.38 -30.27
C LEU A 966 -45.15 1.63 -31.11
N GLY A 967 -46.39 1.76 -31.60
CA GLY A 967 -46.85 2.92 -32.37
C GLY A 967 -46.34 3.02 -33.81
N VAL A 968 -45.52 2.06 -34.28
CA VAL A 968 -45.01 2.04 -35.65
C VAL A 968 -46.14 1.67 -36.63
N PRO A 969 -46.41 2.49 -37.67
CA PRO A 969 -47.44 2.17 -38.66
C PRO A 969 -46.96 1.06 -39.60
N ALA A 970 -47.89 0.20 -40.04
CA ALA A 970 -47.59 -0.86 -41.00
C ALA A 970 -47.21 -0.28 -42.38
N GLU A 971 -46.14 -0.79 -42.97
CA GLU A 971 -45.76 -0.44 -44.33
C GLU A 971 -46.78 -1.01 -45.34
N THR A 972 -47.13 -0.22 -46.36
CA THR A 972 -48.23 -0.51 -47.29
C THR A 972 -47.75 -0.75 -48.72
N GLN A 973 -46.68 -0.08 -49.16
CA GLN A 973 -46.23 -0.14 -50.54
C GLN A 973 -44.73 0.15 -50.66
N LEU A 974 -44.05 -0.58 -51.54
CA LEU A 974 -42.69 -0.28 -51.98
C LEU A 974 -42.70 0.32 -53.38
N THR A 975 -41.91 1.36 -53.60
CA THR A 975 -41.65 1.94 -54.92
C THR A 975 -40.17 1.83 -55.26
N ALA A 976 -39.84 1.21 -56.40
CA ALA A 976 -38.48 1.07 -56.91
C ALA A 976 -38.19 2.08 -58.03
N THR A 977 -37.01 2.67 -57.97
CA THR A 977 -36.42 3.46 -59.05
C THR A 977 -35.00 3.00 -59.37
N ILE A 978 -34.60 3.07 -60.64
CA ILE A 978 -33.20 2.89 -61.07
C ILE A 978 -32.69 4.22 -61.58
N ASN A 979 -31.66 4.77 -60.94
CA ASN A 979 -31.12 6.11 -61.22
C ASN A 979 -32.22 7.19 -61.26
N GLY A 980 -33.20 7.11 -60.37
CA GLY A 980 -34.34 8.03 -60.27
C GLY A 980 -35.49 7.80 -61.25
N LYS A 981 -35.41 6.80 -62.15
CA LYS A 981 -36.52 6.43 -63.05
C LYS A 981 -37.32 5.27 -62.46
N ALA A 982 -38.65 5.33 -62.56
CA ALA A 982 -39.54 4.27 -62.08
C ALA A 982 -39.16 2.89 -62.65
N ALA A 983 -39.06 1.90 -61.77
CA ALA A 983 -38.61 0.54 -62.09
C ALA A 983 -39.58 -0.55 -61.57
N GLY A 984 -40.45 -0.24 -60.62
CA GLY A 984 -41.49 -1.17 -60.16
C GLY A 984 -42.19 -0.69 -58.89
N GLU A 985 -43.32 -1.29 -58.56
CA GLU A 985 -44.02 -1.08 -57.29
C GLU A 985 -44.56 -2.42 -56.78
N ALA A 986 -44.69 -2.57 -55.45
CA ALA A 986 -45.30 -3.74 -54.82
C ALA A 986 -46.09 -3.35 -53.58
N ALA A 987 -47.26 -3.95 -53.41
CA ALA A 987 -47.98 -3.89 -52.14
C ALA A 987 -47.26 -4.73 -51.08
N VAL A 988 -47.32 -4.29 -49.83
CA VAL A 988 -46.69 -4.96 -48.69
C VAL A 988 -47.73 -5.81 -47.96
N ALA A 989 -47.47 -7.10 -47.88
CA ALA A 989 -48.30 -8.09 -47.20
C ALA A 989 -48.01 -8.14 -45.71
N ASN A 990 -49.07 -8.18 -44.90
CA ASN A 990 -49.03 -8.21 -43.43
C ASN A 990 -48.22 -7.06 -42.80
N GLY A 991 -48.02 -5.97 -43.54
CA GLY A 991 -47.18 -4.85 -43.11
C GLY A 991 -45.68 -5.11 -43.14
N ASP A 992 -45.19 -6.31 -43.51
CA ASP A 992 -43.78 -6.66 -43.29
C ASP A 992 -43.07 -7.31 -44.49
N THR A 993 -43.80 -7.92 -45.43
CA THR A 993 -43.20 -8.71 -46.52
C THR A 993 -43.67 -8.22 -47.88
N ALA A 994 -42.80 -8.22 -48.89
CA ALA A 994 -43.18 -7.84 -50.25
C ALA A 994 -42.38 -8.63 -51.30
N VAL A 995 -43.02 -8.89 -52.44
CA VAL A 995 -42.37 -9.45 -53.64
C VAL A 995 -42.41 -8.38 -54.72
N LEU A 996 -41.27 -7.78 -55.01
CA LEU A 996 -41.15 -6.64 -55.92
C LEU A 996 -40.53 -7.08 -57.24
N LYS A 997 -41.30 -6.94 -58.33
CA LYS A 997 -40.83 -7.13 -59.69
C LYS A 997 -40.20 -5.83 -60.19
N VAL A 998 -38.89 -5.83 -60.43
CA VAL A 998 -38.12 -4.67 -60.88
C VAL A 998 -37.78 -4.82 -62.36
N THR A 999 -38.14 -3.83 -63.17
CA THR A 999 -37.79 -3.77 -64.60
C THR A 999 -36.75 -2.68 -64.82
N VAL A 1000 -35.62 -3.03 -65.43
CA VAL A 1000 -34.59 -2.06 -65.81
C VAL A 1000 -35.16 -1.15 -66.91
N PRO A 1001 -35.12 0.19 -66.77
CA PRO A 1001 -35.62 1.11 -67.79
C PRO A 1001 -35.03 0.78 -69.16
N ALA A 1002 -35.88 0.74 -70.20
CA ALA A 1002 -35.46 0.36 -71.55
C ALA A 1002 -34.41 1.31 -72.15
N ASP A 1003 -34.32 2.54 -71.64
CA ASP A 1003 -33.35 3.57 -72.03
C ASP A 1003 -32.18 3.70 -71.03
N ALA A 1004 -32.03 2.73 -70.12
CA ALA A 1004 -30.92 2.73 -69.17
C ALA A 1004 -29.57 2.60 -69.89
N LYS A 1005 -28.63 3.46 -69.54
CA LYS A 1005 -27.26 3.43 -70.08
C LYS A 1005 -26.50 2.27 -69.46
N ALA A 1006 -25.57 1.70 -70.23
CA ALA A 1006 -24.63 0.72 -69.68
C ALA A 1006 -23.69 1.38 -68.67
N GLY A 1007 -23.31 0.62 -67.64
CA GLY A 1007 -22.49 1.07 -66.52
C GLY A 1007 -23.15 0.82 -65.17
N ASP A 1008 -22.59 1.43 -64.13
CA ASP A 1008 -23.11 1.33 -62.78
C ASP A 1008 -24.45 2.05 -62.67
N ALA A 1009 -25.37 1.42 -61.95
CA ALA A 1009 -26.69 1.96 -61.68
C ALA A 1009 -27.06 1.69 -60.22
N THR A 1010 -27.90 2.55 -59.67
CA THR A 1010 -28.39 2.43 -58.30
C THR A 1010 -29.87 2.13 -58.34
N LEU A 1011 -30.26 0.99 -57.78
CA LEU A 1011 -31.65 0.70 -57.45
C LEU A 1011 -31.96 1.30 -56.08
N THR A 1012 -32.97 2.15 -56.01
CA THR A 1012 -33.50 2.72 -54.77
C THR A 1012 -34.93 2.26 -54.60
N VAL A 1013 -35.23 1.60 -53.47
CA VAL A 1013 -36.57 1.17 -53.10
C VAL A 1013 -36.99 1.93 -51.84
N VAL A 1014 -38.17 2.57 -51.88
CA VAL A 1014 -38.68 3.42 -50.80
C VAL A 1014 -40.04 2.92 -50.33
N GLY A 1015 -40.20 2.78 -49.01
CA GLY A 1015 -41.47 2.51 -48.33
C GLY A 1015 -42.41 3.72 -48.35
N ALA A 1016 -43.70 3.49 -48.56
CA ALA A 1016 -44.69 4.55 -48.66
C ALA A 1016 -45.05 5.14 -47.29
N THR A 1017 -45.09 4.32 -46.24
CA THR A 1017 -45.53 4.71 -44.90
C THR A 1017 -44.35 5.12 -44.01
N ASP A 1018 -43.36 4.23 -43.83
CA ASP A 1018 -42.27 4.38 -42.86
C ASP A 1018 -41.06 5.16 -43.42
N LYS A 1019 -41.02 5.34 -44.74
CA LYS A 1019 -39.93 5.97 -45.51
C LYS A 1019 -38.60 5.22 -45.49
N THR A 1020 -38.60 3.94 -45.09
CA THR A 1020 -37.45 3.04 -45.21
C THR A 1020 -36.92 3.07 -46.64
N THR A 1021 -35.62 3.33 -46.79
CA THR A 1021 -34.96 3.43 -48.09
C THR A 1021 -33.89 2.36 -48.22
N VAL A 1022 -34.05 1.46 -49.19
CA VAL A 1022 -33.07 0.42 -49.55
C VAL A 1022 -32.35 0.83 -50.82
N THR A 1023 -31.01 0.80 -50.78
CA THR A 1023 -30.16 1.12 -51.93
C THR A 1023 -29.27 -0.07 -52.30
N LEU A 1024 -29.36 -0.50 -53.55
CA LEU A 1024 -28.62 -1.65 -54.09
C LEU A 1024 -27.83 -1.24 -55.35
N PRO A 1025 -26.52 -1.54 -55.42
CA PRO A 1025 -25.74 -1.33 -56.64
C PRO A 1025 -26.09 -2.39 -57.69
N LEU A 1026 -26.28 -1.95 -58.93
CA LEU A 1026 -26.54 -2.77 -60.11
C LEU A 1026 -25.53 -2.45 -61.22
N THR A 1027 -25.32 -3.39 -62.14
CA THR A 1027 -24.53 -3.16 -63.36
C THR A 1027 -25.42 -3.39 -64.57
N ILE A 1028 -25.54 -2.39 -65.45
CA ILE A 1028 -26.35 -2.47 -66.67
C ILE A 1028 -25.44 -2.66 -67.89
N THR A 1029 -25.84 -3.51 -68.82
CA THR A 1029 -25.16 -3.78 -70.09
C THR A 1029 -26.02 -3.37 -71.28
N THR A 1030 -25.38 -3.07 -72.43
CA THR A 1030 -26.09 -2.73 -73.67
C THR A 1030 -26.84 -3.95 -74.22
N GLY A 1031 -28.16 -3.86 -74.37
CA GLY A 1031 -28.96 -4.88 -75.07
C GLY A 1031 -29.09 -4.58 -76.56
N SER A 1032 -28.67 -5.51 -77.43
CA SER A 1032 -29.16 -5.56 -78.83
C SER A 1032 -30.44 -6.39 -78.86
N ALA A 1033 -31.52 -5.80 -79.38
CA ALA A 1033 -32.74 -6.53 -79.72
C ALA A 1033 -32.49 -7.43 -80.94
N ASN A 1034 -32.86 -8.70 -80.86
CA ASN A 1034 -33.20 -9.49 -82.06
C ASN A 1034 -34.25 -10.55 -81.70
N GLY A 1035 -35.40 -10.45 -82.36
CA GLY A 1035 -36.45 -11.46 -82.35
C GLY A 1035 -36.11 -12.64 -83.25
N GLY A 1036 -36.65 -13.80 -82.92
CA GLY A 1036 -36.53 -15.01 -83.72
C GLY A 1036 -37.30 -16.18 -83.09
N SER A 1037 -38.51 -16.39 -83.57
CA SER A 1037 -39.43 -17.49 -83.26
C SER A 1037 -38.89 -18.86 -83.67
N GLN A 1038 -39.16 -19.90 -82.86
CA GLN A 1038 -39.64 -21.20 -83.37
C GLN A 1038 -40.24 -22.09 -82.25
N GLN A 1039 -41.36 -22.73 -82.59
CA GLN A 1039 -42.17 -23.73 -81.87
C GLN A 1039 -42.13 -25.03 -82.72
N PRO A 1040 -42.77 -26.18 -82.37
CA PRO A 1040 -42.72 -27.02 -81.17
C PRO A 1040 -42.54 -28.55 -81.47
N GLY A 1041 -42.23 -29.36 -80.44
CA GLY A 1041 -42.82 -30.70 -80.28
C GLY A 1041 -41.88 -31.92 -80.24
N GLN A 1042 -41.90 -32.66 -79.12
CA GLN A 1042 -42.37 -34.06 -79.02
C GLN A 1042 -42.12 -34.64 -77.60
N GLN A 1043 -43.18 -35.16 -76.96
CA GLN A 1043 -43.11 -36.15 -75.87
C GLN A 1043 -43.26 -37.56 -76.48
N PRO A 1044 -42.76 -38.61 -75.79
CA PRO A 1044 -43.71 -39.51 -75.12
C PRO A 1044 -43.26 -40.12 -73.77
N ASN A 1045 -44.23 -40.14 -72.84
CA ASN A 1045 -44.64 -41.17 -71.85
C ASN A 1045 -43.69 -41.93 -70.88
N GLN A 1046 -44.06 -41.84 -69.58
CA GLN A 1046 -44.28 -42.86 -68.51
C GLN A 1046 -43.15 -43.88 -68.21
N GLN A 1047 -42.80 -44.25 -66.96
CA GLN A 1047 -43.65 -44.58 -65.82
C GLN A 1047 -42.80 -44.78 -64.52
N THR A 1048 -43.32 -44.31 -63.37
CA THR A 1048 -43.18 -44.84 -61.97
C THR A 1048 -41.81 -45.17 -61.33
N GLY A 1049 -41.51 -44.47 -60.23
CA GLY A 1049 -40.58 -44.91 -59.18
C GLY A 1049 -40.63 -43.98 -57.95
N LYS A 1050 -40.84 -44.55 -56.76
CA LYS A 1050 -41.17 -43.88 -55.49
C LYS A 1050 -40.03 -42.99 -54.95
N ASN A 1051 -40.42 -41.86 -54.35
CA ASN A 1051 -39.57 -40.84 -53.72
C ASN A 1051 -38.93 -41.33 -52.41
N ASN A 1052 -37.60 -41.25 -52.33
CA ASN A 1052 -36.85 -40.96 -51.11
C ASN A 1052 -36.04 -39.69 -51.37
N GLY A 1053 -36.37 -38.61 -50.67
CA GLY A 1053 -35.79 -37.29 -50.89
C GLY A 1053 -34.50 -37.08 -50.12
N ASN A 1054 -33.45 -36.62 -50.82
CA ASN A 1054 -32.57 -35.58 -50.30
C ASN A 1054 -31.84 -34.82 -51.44
N LYS A 1055 -31.80 -33.49 -51.26
CA LYS A 1055 -30.89 -32.48 -51.85
C LYS A 1055 -30.85 -32.32 -53.39
N THR A 1056 -31.20 -31.12 -53.87
CA THR A 1056 -30.24 -30.05 -54.25
C THR A 1056 -30.95 -28.96 -55.06
N ALA A 1057 -31.05 -27.73 -54.55
CA ALA A 1057 -31.24 -26.52 -55.36
C ALA A 1057 -31.12 -25.22 -54.54
N VAL A 1058 -29.99 -24.96 -53.86
CA VAL A 1058 -29.58 -23.58 -53.48
C VAL A 1058 -28.05 -23.55 -53.35
N LYS A 1059 -27.34 -23.33 -54.44
CA LYS A 1059 -25.89 -23.01 -54.42
C LYS A 1059 -25.59 -22.11 -55.61
N ALA A 1060 -25.84 -20.81 -55.47
CA ALA A 1060 -25.21 -19.73 -56.24
C ALA A 1060 -25.77 -18.36 -55.82
N GLN A 1061 -25.42 -17.87 -54.63
CA GLN A 1061 -25.61 -16.43 -54.33
C GLN A 1061 -24.46 -15.80 -53.54
N ALA A 1062 -23.35 -16.51 -53.31
CA ALA A 1062 -22.17 -15.99 -52.64
C ALA A 1062 -21.09 -15.60 -53.67
N LYS A 1063 -20.98 -14.29 -53.95
CA LYS A 1063 -19.75 -13.52 -54.31
C LYS A 1063 -20.12 -12.27 -55.12
N ARG A 1064 -20.55 -11.22 -54.43
CA ARG A 1064 -20.41 -9.82 -54.85
C ARG A 1064 -20.43 -8.95 -53.59
N THR A 1065 -19.28 -8.83 -52.93
CA THR A 1065 -18.93 -7.60 -52.22
C THR A 1065 -18.50 -6.58 -53.28
N ALA A 1066 -18.82 -5.30 -53.09
CA ALA A 1066 -18.47 -4.24 -54.02
C ALA A 1066 -16.93 -4.04 -54.07
N ASP A 1067 -16.27 -4.75 -54.97
CA ASP A 1067 -14.95 -4.39 -55.51
C ASP A 1067 -15.14 -3.32 -56.58
N THR A 1068 -15.17 -2.04 -56.19
CA THR A 1068 -14.94 -0.91 -57.11
C THR A 1068 -13.74 -0.05 -56.70
N GLY A 1069 -12.83 -0.58 -55.88
CA GLY A 1069 -11.55 0.04 -55.57
C GLY A 1069 -10.38 -0.60 -56.31
N ALA A 1070 -10.19 -0.22 -57.58
CA ALA A 1070 -9.03 -0.43 -58.47
C ALA A 1070 -8.34 -1.82 -58.47
N ALA A 1071 -8.41 -2.50 -59.62
CA ALA A 1071 -7.80 -3.80 -59.87
C ALA A 1071 -6.26 -3.77 -59.83
N ILE A 1072 -5.64 -4.69 -59.09
CA ILE A 1072 -4.28 -5.18 -59.35
C ILE A 1072 -4.25 -6.71 -59.15
N ALA A 1073 -3.57 -7.40 -60.07
CA ALA A 1073 -3.47 -8.85 -60.20
C ALA A 1073 -2.87 -9.57 -58.96
N PRO A 1074 -3.22 -10.85 -58.73
CA PRO A 1074 -2.64 -11.63 -57.64
C PRO A 1074 -1.19 -12.01 -57.95
N ILE A 1075 -0.24 -11.49 -57.15
CA ILE A 1075 1.10 -12.07 -57.07
C ILE A 1075 1.07 -13.12 -55.96
N ALA A 1076 1.18 -14.39 -56.37
CA ALA A 1076 1.55 -15.47 -55.48
C ALA A 1076 3.02 -15.32 -55.08
N VAL A 1077 3.33 -15.28 -53.79
CA VAL A 1077 4.68 -15.58 -53.28
C VAL A 1077 4.56 -16.62 -52.18
N ALA A 1078 5.03 -17.82 -52.50
CA ALA A 1078 5.32 -18.86 -51.54
C ALA A 1078 6.75 -18.68 -51.00
N ALA A 1079 6.85 -18.85 -49.67
CA ALA A 1079 7.97 -19.17 -48.79
C ALA A 1079 9.43 -19.23 -49.32
N LEU A 1080 10.36 -18.71 -48.50
CA LEU A 1080 11.63 -19.40 -48.24
C LEU A 1080 12.20 -19.07 -46.85
N LEU A 1081 12.35 -20.14 -46.08
CA LEU A 1081 13.06 -20.26 -44.81
C LEU A 1081 14.58 -20.05 -44.99
N LEU A 1082 15.23 -19.52 -43.96
CA LEU A 1082 16.62 -19.87 -43.63
C LEU A 1082 16.71 -20.12 -42.12
N ALA A 1083 16.97 -21.39 -41.81
CA ALA A 1083 17.29 -21.91 -40.50
C ALA A 1083 18.81 -21.98 -40.32
N ALA A 1084 19.29 -21.77 -39.09
CA ALA A 1084 20.47 -22.39 -38.46
C ALA A 1084 20.67 -21.72 -37.08
N GLY A 1085 20.83 -22.40 -35.94
CA GLY A 1085 20.80 -23.81 -35.54
C GLY A 1085 20.43 -23.81 -34.03
N GLY A 1086 19.69 -24.80 -33.52
CA GLY A 1086 20.24 -26.08 -33.05
C GLY A 1086 20.64 -25.97 -31.56
N THR A 1087 20.28 -26.84 -30.60
CA THR A 1087 19.67 -28.17 -30.68
C THR A 1087 19.25 -28.59 -29.26
N VAL A 1088 18.01 -29.09 -29.11
CA VAL A 1088 17.58 -30.27 -28.31
C VAL A 1088 17.79 -30.29 -26.78
N LEU A 1089 16.68 -30.41 -26.04
CA LEU A 1089 16.33 -31.66 -25.33
C LEU A 1089 14.85 -31.70 -24.92
N ALA A 1090 14.18 -32.77 -25.31
CA ALA A 1090 12.79 -33.09 -24.99
C ALA A 1090 12.72 -34.08 -23.83
N VAL A 1091 11.86 -33.87 -22.83
CA VAL A 1091 11.30 -34.96 -21.99
C VAL A 1091 9.85 -34.66 -21.57
N LYS A 1092 8.93 -35.35 -22.26
CA LYS A 1092 7.81 -36.16 -21.74
C LYS A 1092 6.91 -35.58 -20.63
N ARG A 1093 5.70 -35.17 -21.05
CA ARG A 1093 4.47 -35.16 -20.24
C ARG A 1093 4.16 -36.56 -19.69
N ARG A 1094 3.77 -36.62 -18.41
CA ARG A 1094 3.03 -37.74 -17.80
C ARG A 1094 1.74 -37.18 -17.21
N ASN A 1095 0.61 -37.68 -17.71
CA ASN A 1095 -0.72 -37.56 -17.11
C ASN A 1095 -0.84 -38.49 -15.89
N ALA A 1096 -1.48 -37.99 -14.82
CA ALA A 1096 -2.37 -38.70 -13.90
C ALA A 1096 -3.02 -37.62 -13.01
N ALA A 1097 -4.31 -37.30 -13.09
CA ALA A 1097 -5.48 -38.05 -12.59
C ALA A 1097 -5.43 -38.36 -11.09
N ASN A 1098 -6.46 -37.86 -10.37
CA ASN A 1098 -6.91 -38.12 -8.99
C ASN A 1098 -6.33 -37.27 -7.85
N LYS A 1099 -6.98 -36.14 -7.52
CA LYS A 1099 -7.94 -36.00 -6.41
C LYS A 1099 -8.58 -34.62 -6.42
#